data_AF-A0ABD7GJF6-F1
#
_entry.id   AF-A0ABD7GJF6-F1
#
_cell.length_a   1.000
_cell.length_b   1.000
_cell.length_c   1.000
_cell.angle_alpha   90.00
_cell.angle_beta   90.00
_cell.angle_gamma   90.00
#
_symmetry.space_group_name_H-M   'P 1'
#
loop_
_entity.id
_entity.type
_entity.pdbx_description
1 polymer ?
#
loop_
_entity_poly.entity_id
_entity_poly.type
_entity_poly.pdbx_seq_one_letter_code
_entity_poly.pdbx_strand_id
1 'polypeptide(L)'
;MAMDEERGLAVREAGSDLVAKTERQEPLLYYGGSGSNGDKTAIEYISDMHLLHHVRYYGGDIRKTVDEAARNIRASHADPFYTNWKTGWIAPKSIFLGDVASDRDVTVEFYRRYWLKVAYRQYKEYKARLMESRPSPESARRQANIKRSVKSIDKCISAQKDEFKRLKAKVDKHLSYSRIIAPKGGINGIKAYLASSYYKKRNLPRSARKKILDAAAANEELCRLEGIKANLKDKLALEEPIDLRDFRFDLHRYSPSFDYLGIVILGNHEYVGFPDVDAAVAFYKESLEPLGYAVLQNECIEDDRCVIYGGTGFAAHNERYNATNLVCCDAMTVDRGLFAMAAQGLPGAEAELKEAKARARAYEVEQTRLFVEGYEAARERARKAGKCFICASHYPVEDCLGRIDRDAVYFSGHTHQNRYLRSENAVIYADNQVGYHKRGGFDPRWDMRFKRATTGCARNPYADLADGCYSTTADEYLSFYRFIGEYAGTGKMIRQRCEKNDMHVIKSNGYYGFFLVGENGTSIVNGGKTKRVSTHRDIKWAHDNFDTVVSKYLAALAPLRERQEQVSGELKRLGFSGNIHGLIVDVNFSHHIMVNPADGSLVFYYSPEYGWVGTFDSFPKLLEHVKDSEQLHIDMNPLYALQAGDTPTRCDVALERYDAGVLAPSPSMALAPASIEGVEVLEKSEGRDLDRLVNVDLEHGAYKLSRDVAPLQRLFSKHVLRDFDARLAELDDGSAARRTKSMAGRVFKDEFGMMWLIVGDDLGEFVDALDQDGKERRVTVLALRKLVATQGDGRWLTKSLDETESAFKGRYQPKAWRGALPSLRLRDLSAGE
;
A
#
# COMPACT_ATOMS: atom_id res chain seq x y z
N MET A 1 -27.24 38.14 -10.26
CA MET A 1 -26.17 38.51 -11.20
C MET A 1 -24.96 39.07 -10.48
N ALA A 2 -24.90 40.32 -10.03
CA ALA A 2 -23.71 40.84 -9.32
C ALA A 2 -23.39 40.11 -7.98
N MET A 3 -24.41 39.75 -7.19
CA MET A 3 -24.21 38.96 -5.96
C MET A 3 -23.85 37.49 -6.18
N ASP A 4 -24.18 36.92 -7.36
CA ASP A 4 -23.80 35.53 -7.70
C ASP A 4 -22.35 35.46 -8.20
N GLU A 5 -21.90 36.50 -8.91
CA GLU A 5 -20.50 36.66 -9.31
C GLU A 5 -19.59 36.90 -8.11
N GLU A 6 -19.99 37.73 -7.14
CA GLU A 6 -19.23 37.93 -5.89
C GLU A 6 -19.14 36.64 -5.05
N ARG A 7 -20.21 35.85 -4.96
CA ARG A 7 -20.18 34.53 -4.29
C ARG A 7 -19.28 33.54 -5.05
N GLY A 8 -19.33 33.54 -6.37
CA GLY A 8 -18.47 32.70 -7.22
C GLY A 8 -16.99 33.06 -7.09
N LEU A 9 -16.67 34.35 -6.96
CA LEU A 9 -15.31 34.86 -6.71
C LEU A 9 -14.81 34.51 -5.31
N ALA A 10 -15.63 34.69 -4.27
CA ALA A 10 -15.26 34.35 -2.90
C ALA A 10 -15.01 32.84 -2.71
N VAL A 11 -15.77 31.97 -3.40
CA VAL A 11 -15.55 30.52 -3.40
C VAL A 11 -14.27 30.15 -4.17
N ARG A 12 -13.94 30.87 -5.25
CA ARG A 12 -12.68 30.70 -6.00
C ARG A 12 -11.46 31.16 -5.19
N GLU A 13 -11.58 32.24 -4.42
CA GLU A 13 -10.51 32.71 -3.51
C GLU A 13 -10.35 31.80 -2.30
N ALA A 14 -11.44 31.33 -1.69
CA ALA A 14 -11.35 30.32 -0.62
C ALA A 14 -10.77 28.99 -1.12
N GLY A 15 -11.10 28.61 -2.36
CA GLY A 15 -10.51 27.47 -3.05
C GLY A 15 -9.02 27.65 -3.36
N SER A 16 -8.60 28.85 -3.77
CA SER A 16 -7.18 29.13 -4.09
C SER A 16 -6.29 29.18 -2.84
N ASP A 17 -6.80 29.70 -1.72
CA ASP A 17 -6.09 29.73 -0.43
C ASP A 17 -5.92 28.32 0.18
N LEU A 18 -6.88 27.41 -0.05
CA LEU A 18 -6.76 26.00 0.30
C LEU A 18 -5.78 25.26 -0.64
N VAL A 19 -5.80 25.56 -1.94
CA VAL A 19 -4.90 24.98 -2.95
C VAL A 19 -3.43 25.35 -2.67
N ALA A 20 -3.15 26.61 -2.32
CA ALA A 20 -1.80 27.07 -1.98
C ALA A 20 -1.22 26.39 -0.72
N LYS A 21 -2.07 25.96 0.22
CA LYS A 21 -1.66 25.15 1.39
C LYS A 21 -1.35 23.69 1.02
N THR A 22 -2.05 23.10 0.05
CA THR A 22 -1.86 21.70 -0.37
C THR A 22 -0.71 21.47 -1.34
N GLU A 23 -0.38 22.42 -2.22
CA GLU A 23 0.79 22.30 -3.12
C GLU A 23 2.13 22.27 -2.35
N ARG A 24 2.10 22.71 -1.08
CA ARG A 24 3.17 22.55 -0.11
C ARG A 24 2.68 21.80 1.12
N GLN A 25 2.19 20.57 0.96
CA GLN A 25 2.37 19.63 2.06
C GLN A 25 3.88 19.48 2.26
N GLU A 26 4.41 20.22 3.25
CA GLU A 26 5.76 20.03 3.71
C GLU A 26 5.94 18.53 3.96
N PRO A 27 7.00 17.92 3.39
CA PRO A 27 7.20 16.51 3.56
C PRO A 27 7.32 16.23 5.04
N LEU A 28 6.70 15.15 5.51
CA LEU A 28 7.02 14.59 6.81
C LEU A 28 8.53 14.30 6.81
N LEU A 29 9.28 15.18 7.46
CA LEU A 29 10.71 15.05 7.63
C LEU A 29 10.90 14.00 8.73
N TYR A 30 10.85 12.72 8.35
CA TYR A 30 11.47 11.66 9.14
C TYR A 30 12.96 12.01 9.28
N TYR A 31 13.59 11.60 10.37
CA TYR A 31 15.02 11.81 10.57
C TYR A 31 15.81 11.48 9.29
N GLY A 32 16.64 12.42 8.82
CA GLY A 32 17.39 12.32 7.55
C GLY A 32 16.77 13.00 6.33
N GLY A 33 15.62 13.68 6.47
CA GLY A 33 14.92 14.34 5.36
C GLY A 33 15.50 15.67 4.85
N SER A 34 16.55 16.22 5.46
CA SER A 34 17.16 17.48 5.00
C SER A 34 18.35 17.24 4.07
N GLY A 35 18.10 16.91 2.81
CA GLY A 35 19.13 16.88 1.76
C GLY A 35 18.86 15.91 0.61
N SER A 36 19.65 16.00 -0.46
CA SER A 36 19.64 15.09 -1.63
C SER A 36 19.91 13.62 -1.30
N ASN A 37 20.21 13.29 -0.04
CA ASN A 37 20.46 11.94 0.47
C ASN A 37 19.26 11.33 1.22
N GLY A 38 18.22 12.12 1.56
CA GLY A 38 16.95 11.62 2.12
C GLY A 38 16.05 10.95 1.09
N ASP A 39 16.54 10.76 -0.15
CA ASP A 39 15.80 10.21 -1.27
C ASP A 39 15.57 8.69 -1.11
N LYS A 40 14.33 8.37 -0.68
CA LYS A 40 13.54 7.17 -1.00
C LYS A 40 14.20 5.83 -0.62
N THR A 41 14.10 5.42 0.64
CA THR A 41 14.19 3.98 0.93
C THR A 41 12.98 3.31 0.29
N ALA A 42 13.23 2.55 -0.77
CA ALA A 42 12.23 1.72 -1.41
C ALA A 42 12.12 0.40 -0.63
N ILE A 43 10.90 0.05 -0.27
CA ILE A 43 10.57 -1.20 0.39
C ILE A 43 9.63 -1.95 -0.53
N GLU A 44 9.80 -3.25 -0.64
CA GLU A 44 8.79 -4.12 -1.17
C GLU A 44 8.37 -5.09 -0.06
N TYR A 45 7.08 -5.37 0.04
CA TYR A 45 6.58 -6.13 1.17
C TYR A 45 5.35 -6.93 0.80
N ILE A 46 5.19 -8.04 1.51
CA ILE A 46 3.96 -8.82 1.58
C ILE A 46 3.67 -9.01 3.05
N SER A 47 2.44 -8.73 3.43
CA SER A 47 1.97 -8.95 4.78
C SER A 47 1.08 -10.17 4.75
N ASP A 48 1.23 -11.09 5.68
CA ASP A 48 0.20 -12.05 6.03
C ASP A 48 -0.36 -12.90 4.85
N MET A 49 0.32 -14.01 4.55
CA MET A 49 0.04 -14.86 3.40
C MET A 49 -0.84 -16.07 3.69
N HIS A 50 -0.78 -16.66 4.89
CA HIS A 50 -1.60 -17.83 5.26
C HIS A 50 -1.70 -18.93 4.16
N LEU A 51 -0.57 -19.44 3.66
CA LEU A 51 -0.49 -20.34 2.49
C LEU A 51 -1.42 -21.56 2.56
N LEU A 52 -1.69 -22.09 3.76
CA LEU A 52 -2.62 -23.20 3.96
C LEU A 52 -4.05 -22.88 3.48
N HIS A 53 -4.49 -21.62 3.61
CA HIS A 53 -5.79 -21.16 3.13
C HIS A 53 -5.85 -21.06 1.59
N HIS A 54 -4.69 -21.00 0.94
CA HIS A 54 -4.60 -20.89 -0.51
C HIS A 54 -4.61 -22.24 -1.23
N VAL A 55 -4.40 -23.36 -0.51
CA VAL A 55 -4.30 -24.71 -1.08
C VAL A 55 -5.48 -25.08 -1.98
N ARG A 56 -6.69 -24.64 -1.61
CA ARG A 56 -7.91 -24.83 -2.41
C ARG A 56 -7.83 -24.23 -3.82
N TYR A 57 -7.07 -23.15 -4.02
CA TYR A 57 -6.91 -22.49 -5.32
C TYR A 57 -5.87 -23.17 -6.22
N TYR A 58 -5.13 -24.14 -5.67
CA TYR A 58 -4.13 -24.91 -6.40
C TYR A 58 -4.50 -26.38 -6.52
N GLY A 59 -5.80 -26.70 -6.44
CA GLY A 59 -6.32 -28.06 -6.61
C GLY A 59 -6.05 -28.98 -5.42
N GLY A 60 -5.89 -28.42 -4.20
CA GLY A 60 -5.64 -29.22 -3.00
C GLY A 60 -4.17 -29.57 -2.77
N ASP A 61 -3.25 -29.10 -3.62
CA ASP A 61 -1.83 -29.46 -3.56
C ASP A 61 -0.99 -28.37 -2.86
N ILE A 62 -0.52 -28.69 -1.64
CA ILE A 62 0.34 -27.80 -0.87
C ILE A 62 1.69 -27.52 -1.54
N ARG A 63 2.31 -28.51 -2.19
CA ARG A 63 3.61 -28.33 -2.86
C ARG A 63 3.48 -27.37 -4.04
N LYS A 64 2.39 -27.54 -4.81
CA LYS A 64 2.05 -26.63 -5.91
C LYS A 64 1.75 -25.22 -5.39
N THR A 65 1.01 -25.12 -4.28
CA THR A 65 0.69 -23.84 -3.62
C THR A 65 1.95 -23.06 -3.27
N VAL A 66 2.89 -23.72 -2.58
CA VAL A 66 4.17 -23.13 -2.18
C VAL A 66 5.01 -22.73 -3.40
N ASP A 67 5.15 -23.61 -4.39
CA ASP A 67 5.96 -23.32 -5.60
C ASP A 67 5.39 -22.18 -6.44
N GLU A 68 4.06 -22.10 -6.59
CA GLU A 68 3.37 -21.03 -7.31
C GLU A 68 3.39 -19.70 -6.54
N ALA A 69 3.20 -19.71 -5.22
CA ALA A 69 3.31 -18.50 -4.41
C ALA A 69 4.72 -17.89 -4.52
N ALA A 70 5.75 -18.71 -4.35
CA ALA A 70 7.14 -18.30 -4.53
C ALA A 70 7.42 -17.75 -5.95
N ARG A 71 6.88 -18.40 -6.99
CA ARG A 71 7.01 -17.94 -8.39
C ARG A 71 6.35 -16.58 -8.59
N ASN A 72 5.13 -16.39 -8.08
CA ASN A 72 4.37 -15.15 -8.27
C ASN A 72 5.03 -13.97 -7.54
N ILE A 73 5.44 -14.16 -6.29
CA ILE A 73 6.17 -13.12 -5.54
C ILE A 73 7.48 -12.78 -6.24
N ARG A 74 8.26 -13.78 -6.67
CA ARG A 74 9.50 -13.56 -7.44
C ARG A 74 9.25 -12.81 -8.75
N ALA A 75 8.12 -13.05 -9.41
CA ALA A 75 7.79 -12.35 -10.64
C ALA A 75 7.51 -10.85 -10.43
N SER A 76 7.32 -10.40 -9.18
CA SER A 76 7.25 -8.96 -8.87
C SER A 76 8.51 -8.22 -9.30
N HIS A 77 9.67 -8.89 -9.28
CA HIS A 77 10.97 -8.38 -9.73
C HIS A 77 11.12 -8.22 -11.25
N ALA A 78 10.22 -8.81 -12.04
CA ALA A 78 10.30 -8.81 -13.50
C ALA A 78 9.42 -7.74 -14.17
N ASP A 79 8.67 -6.98 -13.38
CA ASP A 79 7.80 -5.91 -13.88
C ASP A 79 8.66 -4.79 -14.53
N PRO A 80 8.29 -4.24 -15.72
CA PRO A 80 9.07 -3.24 -16.45
C PRO A 80 9.53 -2.05 -15.61
N PHE A 81 8.79 -1.73 -14.55
CA PHE A 81 9.14 -0.71 -13.57
C PHE A 81 10.48 -1.01 -12.85
N TYR A 82 10.85 -2.28 -12.64
CA TYR A 82 12.14 -2.71 -12.07
C TYR A 82 13.25 -2.82 -13.13
N THR A 83 12.91 -2.82 -14.42
CA THR A 83 13.88 -3.02 -15.52
C THR A 83 14.53 -1.72 -15.98
N ASN A 84 14.08 -0.56 -15.51
CA ASN A 84 14.63 0.75 -15.88
C ASN A 84 15.72 1.24 -14.89
N TRP A 85 16.72 0.39 -14.66
CA TRP A 85 17.83 0.56 -13.70
C TRP A 85 18.77 1.75 -14.02
N LYS A 86 18.54 2.48 -15.12
CA LYS A 86 19.42 3.54 -15.61
C LYS A 86 19.08 4.96 -15.12
N THR A 87 18.11 5.12 -14.22
CA THR A 87 17.63 6.45 -13.77
C THR A 87 17.94 6.78 -12.29
N GLY A 88 18.90 6.09 -11.66
CA GLY A 88 19.28 6.38 -10.26
C GLY A 88 18.36 5.75 -9.20
N TRP A 89 17.63 4.70 -9.58
CA TRP A 89 16.75 3.92 -8.70
C TRP A 89 17.54 2.99 -7.76
N ILE A 90 17.19 2.98 -6.46
CA ILE A 90 17.71 2.03 -5.45
C ILE A 90 16.88 0.74 -5.47
N ALA A 91 17.55 -0.42 -5.39
CA ALA A 91 16.87 -1.71 -5.26
C ALA A 91 16.02 -1.76 -3.98
N PRO A 92 14.74 -2.15 -4.04
CA PRO A 92 13.89 -2.17 -2.86
C PRO A 92 14.31 -3.25 -1.87
N LYS A 93 14.14 -2.97 -0.58
CA LYS A 93 14.33 -3.94 0.50
C LYS A 93 13.08 -4.80 0.63
N SER A 94 13.23 -6.12 0.52
CA SER A 94 12.12 -7.07 0.65
C SER A 94 11.81 -7.37 2.11
N ILE A 95 10.56 -7.18 2.53
CA ILE A 95 10.07 -7.51 3.87
C ILE A 95 8.90 -8.51 3.75
N PHE A 96 9.05 -9.67 4.36
CA PHE A 96 8.01 -10.66 4.55
C PHE A 96 7.47 -10.50 5.97
N LEU A 97 6.21 -10.07 6.10
CA LEU A 97 5.61 -9.77 7.39
C LEU A 97 4.59 -10.85 7.76
N GLY A 98 4.69 -11.36 8.98
CA GLY A 98 3.60 -12.08 9.63
C GLY A 98 3.37 -13.47 9.09
N ASP A 99 2.11 -13.89 9.18
CA ASP A 99 1.71 -15.30 9.05
C ASP A 99 1.93 -15.84 7.63
N VAL A 100 2.90 -16.74 7.48
CA VAL A 100 3.13 -17.52 6.27
C VAL A 100 2.31 -18.79 6.32
N ALA A 101 2.45 -19.58 7.39
CA ALA A 101 1.70 -20.81 7.63
C ALA A 101 1.82 -21.26 9.09
N SER A 102 0.76 -21.88 9.63
CA SER A 102 0.81 -22.56 10.94
C SER A 102 1.69 -23.81 10.97
N ASP A 103 2.18 -24.25 9.82
CA ASP A 103 3.06 -25.41 9.68
C ASP A 103 4.47 -24.89 9.36
N ARG A 104 5.40 -25.13 10.28
CA ARG A 104 6.78 -24.63 10.18
C ARG A 104 7.53 -25.16 8.96
N ASP A 105 7.24 -26.40 8.54
CA ASP A 105 7.91 -27.02 7.39
C ASP A 105 7.40 -26.39 6.08
N VAL A 106 6.11 -26.05 6.02
CA VAL A 106 5.54 -25.28 4.91
C VAL A 106 6.16 -23.89 4.82
N THR A 107 6.34 -23.19 5.95
CA THR A 107 6.99 -21.88 6.00
C THR A 107 8.44 -21.94 5.51
N VAL A 108 9.23 -22.89 6.00
CA VAL A 108 10.63 -23.07 5.56
C VAL A 108 10.71 -23.45 4.08
N GLU A 109 9.86 -24.35 3.60
CA GLU A 109 9.84 -24.75 2.19
C GLU A 109 9.45 -23.58 1.28
N PHE A 110 8.56 -22.69 1.71
CA PHE A 110 8.23 -21.46 0.97
C PHE A 110 9.46 -20.58 0.74
N TYR A 111 10.19 -20.24 1.80
CA TYR A 111 11.39 -19.41 1.68
C TYR A 111 12.47 -20.10 0.84
N ARG A 112 12.67 -21.42 1.02
CA ARG A 112 13.57 -22.21 0.19
C ARG A 112 13.20 -22.15 -1.30
N ARG A 113 11.91 -22.27 -1.63
CA ARG A 113 11.41 -22.18 -3.00
C ARG A 113 11.60 -20.79 -3.58
N TYR A 114 11.28 -19.75 -2.81
CA TYR A 114 11.51 -18.38 -3.24
C TYR A 114 12.98 -18.12 -3.57
N TRP A 115 13.89 -18.49 -2.67
CA TRP A 115 15.33 -18.42 -2.90
C TRP A 115 15.75 -19.11 -4.20
N LEU A 116 15.27 -20.35 -4.42
CA LEU A 116 15.55 -21.09 -5.66
C LEU A 116 15.09 -20.34 -6.91
N LYS A 117 13.90 -19.71 -6.89
CA LYS A 117 13.39 -18.94 -8.04
C LYS A 117 14.21 -17.67 -8.31
N VAL A 118 14.73 -17.03 -7.26
CA VAL A 118 15.62 -15.86 -7.39
C VAL A 118 16.98 -16.27 -7.94
N ALA A 119 17.62 -17.28 -7.34
CA ALA A 119 18.92 -17.79 -7.75
C ALA A 119 18.92 -18.41 -9.16
N TYR A 120 17.77 -18.91 -9.63
CA TYR A 120 17.63 -19.61 -10.91
C TYR A 120 18.16 -18.83 -12.11
N ARG A 121 18.00 -17.49 -12.14
CA ARG A 121 18.52 -16.66 -13.24
C ARG A 121 20.04 -16.68 -13.28
N GLN A 122 20.69 -16.41 -12.16
CA GLN A 122 22.16 -16.44 -12.07
C GLN A 122 22.70 -17.85 -12.34
N TYR A 123 21.98 -18.89 -11.89
CA TYR A 123 22.31 -20.27 -12.19
C TYR A 123 22.22 -20.57 -13.69
N LYS A 124 21.18 -20.10 -14.39
CA LYS A 124 21.04 -20.30 -15.85
C LYS A 124 22.16 -19.58 -16.60
N GLU A 125 22.50 -18.36 -16.20
CA GLU A 125 23.63 -17.59 -16.77
C GLU A 125 24.98 -18.28 -16.50
N TYR A 126 25.18 -18.82 -15.31
CA TYR A 126 26.36 -19.63 -14.97
C TYR A 126 26.45 -20.91 -15.81
N LYS A 127 25.33 -21.64 -15.94
CA LYS A 127 25.24 -22.86 -16.75
C LYS A 127 25.45 -22.57 -18.24
N ALA A 128 24.98 -21.44 -18.76
CA ALA A 128 25.23 -21.03 -20.14
C ALA A 128 26.73 -20.79 -20.39
N ARG A 129 27.39 -20.02 -19.50
CA ARG A 129 28.85 -19.83 -19.52
C ARG A 129 29.61 -21.15 -19.44
N LEU A 130 29.17 -22.08 -18.60
CA LEU A 130 29.73 -23.43 -18.51
C LEU A 130 29.62 -24.21 -19.83
N MET A 131 28.50 -24.09 -20.55
CA MET A 131 28.29 -24.75 -21.83
C MET A 131 29.17 -24.14 -22.92
N GLU A 132 29.38 -22.82 -22.89
CA GLU A 132 30.29 -22.09 -23.78
C GLU A 132 31.77 -22.40 -23.48
N SER A 133 32.11 -22.67 -22.22
CA SER A 133 33.47 -23.02 -21.77
C SER A 133 33.81 -24.51 -21.86
N ARG A 134 32.98 -25.33 -22.53
CA ARG A 134 33.30 -26.76 -22.73
C ARG A 134 34.59 -26.90 -23.55
N PRO A 135 35.56 -27.72 -23.10
CA PRO A 135 36.87 -27.75 -23.71
C PRO A 135 36.78 -28.26 -25.16
N SER A 136 37.06 -27.38 -26.12
CA SER A 136 37.33 -27.77 -27.49
C SER A 136 38.68 -28.49 -27.57
N PRO A 137 38.94 -29.34 -28.58
CA PRO A 137 40.25 -29.95 -28.79
C PRO A 137 41.40 -28.91 -28.85
N GLU A 138 41.11 -27.68 -29.26
CA GLU A 138 42.07 -26.57 -29.27
C GLU A 138 42.39 -26.04 -27.87
N SER A 139 41.40 -25.92 -26.98
CA SER A 139 41.61 -25.49 -25.58
C SER A 139 42.47 -26.48 -24.80
N ALA A 140 42.21 -27.79 -24.96
CA ALA A 140 43.01 -28.84 -24.35
C ALA A 140 44.48 -28.81 -24.84
N ARG A 141 44.70 -28.53 -26.15
CA ARG A 141 46.03 -28.33 -26.72
C ARG A 141 46.72 -27.09 -26.14
N ARG A 142 46.00 -25.96 -26.00
CA ARG A 142 46.53 -24.73 -25.39
C ARG A 142 46.92 -24.95 -23.93
N GLN A 143 46.07 -25.56 -23.11
CA GLN A 143 46.41 -25.93 -21.73
C GLN A 143 47.67 -26.82 -21.65
N ALA A 144 47.75 -27.86 -22.49
CA ALA A 144 48.91 -28.75 -22.52
C ALA A 144 50.20 -27.99 -22.93
N ASN A 145 50.10 -27.03 -23.86
CA ASN A 145 51.21 -26.17 -24.26
C ASN A 145 51.65 -25.22 -23.14
N ILE A 146 50.69 -24.60 -22.44
CA ILE A 146 50.97 -23.72 -21.30
C ILE A 146 51.63 -24.52 -20.16
N LYS A 147 51.10 -25.70 -19.80
CA LYS A 147 51.70 -26.59 -18.79
C LYS A 147 53.14 -27.01 -19.15
N ARG A 148 53.39 -27.34 -20.43
CA ARG A 148 54.76 -27.63 -20.92
C ARG A 148 55.68 -26.40 -20.81
N SER A 149 55.16 -25.21 -21.14
CA SER A 149 55.92 -23.95 -21.07
C SER A 149 56.27 -23.59 -19.63
N VAL A 150 55.32 -23.73 -18.68
CA VAL A 150 55.57 -23.55 -17.25
C VAL A 150 56.68 -24.48 -16.76
N LYS A 151 56.60 -25.78 -17.11
CA LYS A 151 57.64 -26.76 -16.74
C LYS A 151 59.02 -26.42 -17.33
N SER A 152 59.05 -25.87 -18.54
CA SER A 152 60.30 -25.42 -19.17
C SER A 152 60.89 -24.20 -18.45
N ILE A 153 60.06 -23.19 -18.18
CA ILE A 153 60.46 -21.97 -17.45
C ILE A 153 60.91 -22.30 -16.03
N ASP A 154 60.29 -23.25 -15.34
CA ASP A 154 60.73 -23.71 -14.02
C ASP A 154 62.16 -24.26 -14.01
N LYS A 155 62.56 -24.99 -15.08
CA LYS A 155 63.95 -25.43 -15.25
C LYS A 155 64.89 -24.25 -15.46
N CYS A 156 64.50 -23.27 -16.29
CA CYS A 156 65.29 -22.05 -16.52
C CYS A 156 65.46 -21.23 -15.23
N ILE A 157 64.39 -21.02 -14.46
CA ILE A 157 64.42 -20.34 -13.16
C ILE A 157 65.39 -21.06 -12.21
N SER A 158 65.31 -22.39 -12.14
CA SER A 158 66.19 -23.18 -11.26
C SER A 158 67.67 -23.00 -11.63
N ALA A 159 68.01 -23.14 -12.92
CA ALA A 159 69.38 -22.93 -13.41
C ALA A 159 69.87 -21.49 -13.18
N GLN A 160 69.02 -20.50 -13.44
CA GLN A 160 69.35 -19.09 -13.26
C GLN A 160 69.52 -18.71 -11.78
N LYS A 161 68.74 -19.32 -10.89
CA LYS A 161 68.86 -19.15 -9.44
C LYS A 161 70.19 -19.70 -8.92
N ASP A 162 70.64 -20.84 -9.45
CA ASP A 162 71.95 -21.41 -9.13
C ASP A 162 73.10 -20.52 -9.64
N GLU A 163 72.98 -19.99 -10.87
CA GLU A 163 73.97 -19.05 -11.43
C GLU A 163 74.03 -17.75 -10.62
N PHE A 164 72.89 -17.16 -10.29
CA PHE A 164 72.83 -15.99 -9.42
C PHE A 164 73.45 -16.28 -8.05
N LYS A 165 73.17 -17.44 -7.43
CA LYS A 165 73.78 -17.85 -6.15
C LYS A 165 75.30 -17.93 -6.25
N ARG A 166 75.83 -18.51 -7.34
CA ARG A 166 77.28 -18.59 -7.61
C ARG A 166 77.90 -17.20 -7.77
N LEU A 167 77.28 -16.32 -8.54
CA LEU A 167 77.77 -14.95 -8.78
C LEU A 167 77.68 -14.09 -7.52
N LYS A 168 76.57 -14.18 -6.79
CA LYS A 168 76.37 -13.53 -5.49
C LYS A 168 77.46 -13.92 -4.49
N ALA A 169 77.80 -15.21 -4.38
CA ALA A 169 78.87 -15.67 -3.50
C ALA A 169 80.24 -15.05 -3.86
N LYS A 170 80.51 -14.82 -5.15
CA LYS A 170 81.73 -14.11 -5.58
C LYS A 170 81.73 -12.63 -5.21
N VAL A 171 80.55 -12.00 -5.16
CA VAL A 171 80.41 -10.61 -4.68
C VAL A 171 80.54 -10.53 -3.16
N ASP A 172 79.91 -11.46 -2.43
CA ASP A 172 79.91 -11.52 -0.96
C ASP A 172 81.32 -11.67 -0.36
N LYS A 173 82.29 -12.20 -1.11
CA LYS A 173 83.72 -12.20 -0.74
C LYS A 173 84.32 -10.79 -0.59
N HIS A 174 83.70 -9.78 -1.19
CA HIS A 174 84.17 -8.40 -1.18
C HIS A 174 83.23 -7.49 -0.39
N LEU A 175 81.91 -7.67 -0.53
CA LEU A 175 80.89 -6.92 0.21
C LEU A 175 79.54 -7.65 0.12
N SER A 176 78.69 -7.51 1.13
CA SER A 176 77.38 -8.19 1.16
C SER A 176 76.44 -7.72 0.03
N TYR A 177 76.14 -8.60 -0.92
CA TYR A 177 75.20 -8.35 -2.00
C TYR A 177 73.81 -8.02 -1.44
N SER A 178 73.29 -8.83 -0.51
CA SER A 178 71.94 -8.67 0.04
C SER A 178 71.76 -7.40 0.84
N ARG A 179 72.77 -6.96 1.61
CA ARG A 179 72.65 -5.77 2.47
C ARG A 179 73.03 -4.47 1.77
N ILE A 180 73.89 -4.52 0.75
CA ILE A 180 74.50 -3.31 0.17
C ILE A 180 74.11 -3.10 -1.29
N ILE A 181 74.03 -4.17 -2.09
CA ILE A 181 73.74 -4.09 -3.53
C ILE A 181 72.25 -4.21 -3.81
N ALA A 182 71.58 -5.24 -3.30
CA ALA A 182 70.17 -5.48 -3.54
C ALA A 182 69.26 -4.28 -3.18
N PRO A 183 69.51 -3.50 -2.10
CA PRO A 183 68.71 -2.32 -1.79
C PRO A 183 68.85 -1.17 -2.79
N LYS A 184 69.76 -1.25 -3.76
CA LYS A 184 69.91 -0.25 -4.83
C LYS A 184 68.92 -0.48 -5.98
N GLY A 185 68.07 -1.50 -5.89
CA GLY A 185 67.03 -1.80 -6.87
C GLY A 185 67.62 -2.46 -8.12
N GLY A 186 67.02 -2.15 -9.28
CA GLY A 186 67.43 -2.72 -10.56
C GLY A 186 68.83 -2.32 -11.03
N ILE A 187 69.25 -2.86 -12.18
CA ILE A 187 70.63 -2.72 -12.68
C ILE A 187 71.08 -1.26 -12.85
N ASN A 188 70.15 -0.35 -13.17
CA ASN A 188 70.45 1.08 -13.31
C ASN A 188 70.76 1.74 -11.96
N GLY A 189 70.03 1.41 -10.90
CA GLY A 189 70.31 1.88 -9.55
C GLY A 189 71.63 1.32 -9.01
N ILE A 190 71.94 0.06 -9.34
CA ILE A 190 73.24 -0.55 -9.04
C ILE A 190 74.37 0.14 -9.81
N LYS A 191 74.21 0.45 -11.11
CA LYS A 191 75.19 1.21 -11.90
C LYS A 191 75.45 2.60 -11.32
N ALA A 192 74.39 3.31 -10.92
CA ALA A 192 74.49 4.62 -10.27
C ALA A 192 75.24 4.53 -8.93
N TYR A 193 74.94 3.53 -8.11
CA TYR A 193 75.68 3.24 -6.88
C TYR A 193 77.16 2.99 -7.15
N LEU A 194 77.50 2.18 -8.16
CA LEU A 194 78.89 1.88 -8.54
C LEU A 194 79.65 3.12 -9.06
N ALA A 195 78.95 4.13 -9.59
CA ALA A 195 79.55 5.40 -10.01
C ALA A 195 79.72 6.42 -8.86
N SER A 196 79.01 6.23 -7.75
CA SER A 196 78.98 7.16 -6.62
C SER A 196 80.32 7.26 -5.88
N SER A 197 80.55 8.41 -5.23
CA SER A 197 81.69 8.62 -4.33
C SER A 197 81.69 7.62 -3.16
N TYR A 198 80.52 7.18 -2.73
CA TYR A 198 80.35 6.22 -1.63
C TYR A 198 80.87 4.82 -1.97
N TYR A 199 80.69 4.34 -3.21
CA TYR A 199 81.32 3.10 -3.65
C TYR A 199 82.84 3.27 -3.83
N LYS A 200 83.28 4.39 -4.43
CA LYS A 200 84.71 4.68 -4.66
C LYS A 200 85.53 4.72 -3.37
N LYS A 201 84.97 5.27 -2.28
CA LYS A 201 85.60 5.31 -0.93
C LYS A 201 85.85 3.92 -0.31
N ARG A 202 85.24 2.85 -0.81
CA ARG A 202 85.44 1.47 -0.30
C ARG A 202 86.69 0.78 -0.83
N ASN A 203 87.39 1.38 -1.79
CA ASN A 203 88.67 0.92 -2.34
C ASN A 203 88.72 -0.58 -2.73
N LEU A 204 87.67 -1.07 -3.41
CA LEU A 204 87.56 -2.47 -3.81
C LEU A 204 88.30 -2.79 -5.11
N PRO A 205 88.72 -4.05 -5.34
CA PRO A 205 89.38 -4.45 -6.58
C PRO A 205 88.55 -4.12 -7.82
N ARG A 206 89.20 -3.75 -8.94
CA ARG A 206 88.52 -3.47 -10.22
C ARG A 206 87.62 -4.62 -10.68
N SER A 207 87.97 -5.86 -10.35
CA SER A 207 87.19 -7.07 -10.64
C SER A 207 85.87 -7.17 -9.85
N ALA A 208 85.74 -6.50 -8.70
CA ALA A 208 84.52 -6.53 -7.89
C ALA A 208 83.34 -5.81 -8.57
N ARG A 209 83.61 -4.70 -9.28
CA ARG A 209 82.57 -3.95 -10.02
C ARG A 209 81.91 -4.83 -11.09
N LYS A 210 82.73 -5.58 -11.84
CA LYS A 210 82.25 -6.51 -12.87
C LYS A 210 81.39 -7.63 -12.26
N LYS A 211 81.87 -8.27 -11.20
CA LYS A 211 81.13 -9.33 -10.48
C LYS A 211 79.76 -8.85 -9.96
N ILE A 212 79.69 -7.61 -9.46
CA ILE A 212 78.43 -7.01 -8.98
C ILE A 212 77.44 -6.84 -10.12
N LEU A 213 77.91 -6.35 -11.28
CA LEU A 213 77.07 -6.19 -12.48
C LEU A 213 76.63 -7.54 -13.04
N ASP A 214 77.50 -8.54 -13.08
CA ASP A 214 77.17 -9.89 -13.53
C ASP A 214 76.11 -10.53 -12.62
N ALA A 215 76.26 -10.41 -11.30
CA ALA A 215 75.27 -10.89 -10.33
C ALA A 215 73.94 -10.11 -10.42
N ALA A 216 73.98 -8.80 -10.67
CA ALA A 216 72.78 -7.99 -10.88
C ALA A 216 72.03 -8.38 -12.16
N ALA A 217 72.73 -8.58 -13.27
CA ALA A 217 72.13 -9.05 -14.52
C ALA A 217 71.51 -10.45 -14.35
N ALA A 218 72.18 -11.35 -13.62
CA ALA A 218 71.65 -12.67 -13.35
C ALA A 218 70.36 -12.63 -12.49
N ASN A 219 70.29 -11.72 -11.51
CA ASN A 219 69.09 -11.52 -10.69
C ASN A 219 67.93 -10.89 -11.47
N GLU A 220 68.21 -9.93 -12.34
CA GLU A 220 67.19 -9.29 -13.18
C GLU A 220 66.55 -10.30 -14.15
N GLU A 221 67.36 -11.18 -14.74
CA GLU A 221 66.88 -12.29 -15.57
C GLU A 221 66.06 -13.31 -14.78
N LEU A 222 66.44 -13.60 -13.53
CA LEU A 222 65.65 -14.45 -12.64
C LEU A 222 64.25 -13.85 -12.39
N CYS A 223 64.18 -12.57 -12.04
CA CYS A 223 62.91 -11.85 -11.85
C CYS A 223 62.06 -11.83 -13.14
N ARG A 224 62.70 -11.66 -14.32
CA ARG A 224 62.01 -11.71 -15.62
C ARG A 224 61.36 -13.08 -15.86
N LEU A 225 62.10 -14.17 -15.60
CA LEU A 225 61.59 -15.54 -15.76
C LEU A 225 60.46 -15.86 -14.77
N GLU A 226 60.58 -15.40 -13.52
CA GLU A 226 59.51 -15.51 -12.52
C GLU A 226 58.23 -14.76 -12.95
N GLY A 227 58.37 -13.57 -13.54
CA GLY A 227 57.24 -12.82 -14.12
C GLY A 227 56.58 -13.55 -15.29
N ILE A 228 57.36 -14.19 -16.17
CA ILE A 228 56.82 -15.02 -17.26
C ILE A 228 56.04 -16.21 -16.71
N LYS A 229 56.56 -16.87 -15.67
CA LYS A 229 55.86 -17.99 -15.00
C LYS A 229 54.52 -17.56 -14.43
N ALA A 230 54.44 -16.40 -13.78
CA ALA A 230 53.20 -15.86 -13.24
C ALA A 230 52.16 -15.64 -14.35
N ASN A 231 52.53 -14.97 -15.45
CA ASN A 231 51.66 -14.75 -16.59
C ASN A 231 51.15 -16.07 -17.22
N LEU A 232 52.03 -17.07 -17.35
CA LEU A 232 51.63 -18.39 -17.85
C LEU A 232 50.66 -19.11 -16.89
N LYS A 233 50.79 -18.91 -15.58
CA LYS A 233 49.85 -19.45 -14.59
C LYS A 233 48.49 -18.75 -14.65
N ASP A 234 48.46 -17.43 -14.80
CA ASP A 234 47.22 -16.67 -14.96
C ASP A 234 46.46 -17.09 -16.23
N LYS A 235 47.19 -17.29 -17.34
CA LYS A 235 46.62 -17.84 -18.58
C LYS A 235 46.12 -19.27 -18.42
N LEU A 236 46.75 -20.07 -17.56
CA LEU A 236 46.28 -21.43 -17.28
C LEU A 236 44.99 -21.42 -16.45
N ALA A 237 44.89 -20.53 -15.47
CA ALA A 237 43.70 -20.36 -14.63
C ALA A 237 42.47 -19.90 -15.43
N LEU A 238 42.66 -19.05 -16.45
CA LEU A 238 41.62 -18.65 -17.39
C LEU A 238 41.10 -19.80 -18.27
N GLU A 239 41.88 -20.87 -18.41
CA GLU A 239 41.53 -22.05 -19.20
C GLU A 239 41.00 -23.19 -18.32
N GLU A 240 40.99 -23.07 -16.98
CA GLU A 240 40.51 -24.14 -16.09
C GLU A 240 39.01 -24.40 -16.26
N PRO A 241 38.58 -25.67 -16.28
CA PRO A 241 37.18 -26.02 -16.48
C PRO A 241 36.35 -25.56 -15.27
N ILE A 242 35.37 -24.71 -15.54
CA ILE A 242 34.34 -24.30 -14.59
C ILE A 242 33.49 -25.55 -14.23
N ASP A 243 33.13 -25.77 -12.96
CA ASP A 243 32.22 -26.86 -12.54
C ASP A 243 30.86 -26.30 -12.09
N LEU A 244 29.78 -27.05 -12.32
CA LEU A 244 28.44 -26.68 -11.86
C LEU A 244 28.36 -26.58 -10.32
N ARG A 245 29.16 -27.39 -9.60
CA ARG A 245 29.26 -27.42 -8.12
C ARG A 245 29.87 -26.15 -7.53
N ASP A 246 30.56 -25.36 -8.34
CA ASP A 246 31.18 -24.11 -7.92
C ASP A 246 30.22 -22.92 -8.05
N PHE A 247 28.97 -23.13 -8.49
CA PHE A 247 27.96 -22.09 -8.47
C PHE A 247 27.77 -21.55 -7.05
N ARG A 248 27.95 -20.25 -6.91
CA ARG A 248 27.61 -19.49 -5.70
C ARG A 248 26.65 -18.39 -6.12
N PHE A 249 25.51 -18.33 -5.43
CA PHE A 249 24.57 -17.25 -5.62
C PHE A 249 25.19 -15.96 -5.11
N ASP A 250 25.25 -14.96 -5.99
CA ASP A 250 25.81 -13.64 -5.67
C ASP A 250 24.66 -12.72 -5.28
N LEU A 251 24.47 -12.55 -3.98
CA LEU A 251 23.40 -11.72 -3.43
C LEU A 251 23.58 -10.24 -3.80
N HIS A 252 24.81 -9.72 -3.88
CA HIS A 252 25.07 -8.33 -4.27
C HIS A 252 24.67 -8.04 -5.72
N ARG A 253 24.70 -9.03 -6.61
CA ARG A 253 24.13 -8.90 -7.96
C ARG A 253 22.60 -8.78 -7.97
N TYR A 254 21.94 -9.25 -6.93
CA TYR A 254 20.49 -9.16 -6.77
C TYR A 254 20.08 -7.92 -5.98
N SER A 255 20.79 -7.64 -4.89
CA SER A 255 20.57 -6.52 -4.00
C SER A 255 21.89 -5.81 -3.66
N PRO A 256 22.35 -4.88 -4.52
CA PRO A 256 23.65 -4.24 -4.37
C PRO A 256 23.79 -3.41 -3.08
N SER A 257 22.67 -2.95 -2.54
CA SER A 257 22.61 -2.06 -1.37
C SER A 257 21.98 -2.72 -0.14
N PHE A 258 21.87 -4.05 -0.12
CA PHE A 258 21.24 -4.78 0.97
C PHE A 258 21.81 -6.20 1.08
N ASP A 259 22.34 -6.54 2.25
CA ASP A 259 23.07 -7.80 2.48
C ASP A 259 22.16 -9.02 2.67
N TYR A 260 20.85 -8.86 2.45
CA TYR A 260 19.85 -9.90 2.66
C TYR A 260 18.96 -10.07 1.44
N LEU A 261 18.54 -11.32 1.19
CA LEU A 261 17.49 -11.65 0.23
C LEU A 261 16.14 -11.07 0.64
N GLY A 262 15.89 -10.97 1.96
CA GLY A 262 14.73 -10.33 2.54
C GLY A 262 14.76 -10.37 4.07
N ILE A 263 14.00 -9.47 4.68
CA ILE A 263 13.73 -9.44 6.12
C ILE A 263 12.47 -10.27 6.38
N VAL A 264 12.50 -11.11 7.41
CA VAL A 264 11.39 -11.97 7.83
C VAL A 264 10.96 -11.57 9.23
N ILE A 265 9.70 -11.18 9.38
CA ILE A 265 9.04 -10.96 10.67
C ILE A 265 8.06 -12.10 10.89
N LEU A 266 8.20 -12.82 12.00
CA LEU A 266 7.34 -13.96 12.33
C LEU A 266 5.96 -13.50 12.79
N GLY A 267 4.91 -14.15 12.30
CA GLY A 267 3.54 -13.97 12.79
C GLY A 267 3.19 -14.96 13.90
N ASN A 268 2.03 -14.76 14.51
CA ASN A 268 1.58 -15.63 15.61
C ASN A 268 1.40 -17.10 15.16
N HIS A 269 1.19 -17.36 13.87
CA HIS A 269 1.09 -18.72 13.32
C HIS A 269 2.43 -19.45 13.25
N GLU A 270 3.55 -18.75 13.06
CA GLU A 270 4.89 -19.37 13.03
C GLU A 270 5.30 -19.93 14.40
N TYR A 271 4.68 -19.46 15.49
CA TYR A 271 4.95 -19.95 16.84
C TYR A 271 4.20 -21.24 17.20
N VAL A 272 3.26 -21.70 16.36
CA VAL A 272 2.44 -22.89 16.64
C VAL A 272 3.32 -24.14 16.72
N GLY A 273 3.16 -24.91 17.81
CA GLY A 273 3.90 -26.15 18.05
C GLY A 273 5.30 -25.95 18.63
N PHE A 274 5.62 -24.73 19.08
CA PHE A 274 6.82 -24.43 19.86
C PHE A 274 6.45 -24.13 21.32
N PRO A 275 7.35 -24.46 22.29
CA PRO A 275 7.08 -24.22 23.70
C PRO A 275 6.97 -22.72 24.02
N ASP A 276 7.82 -21.90 23.40
CA ASP A 276 7.92 -20.47 23.65
C ASP A 276 8.41 -19.71 22.39
N VAL A 277 8.54 -18.39 22.52
CA VAL A 277 8.95 -17.49 21.44
C VAL A 277 10.41 -17.74 21.05
N ASP A 278 11.28 -17.94 22.02
CA ASP A 278 12.72 -18.09 21.79
C ASP A 278 13.04 -19.37 21.01
N ALA A 279 12.38 -20.48 21.34
CA ALA A 279 12.52 -21.76 20.64
C ALA A 279 12.11 -21.66 19.16
N ALA A 280 11.01 -20.95 18.87
CA ALA A 280 10.57 -20.72 17.50
C ALA A 280 11.55 -19.83 16.73
N VAL A 281 11.99 -18.71 17.34
CA VAL A 281 12.94 -17.78 16.72
C VAL A 281 14.27 -18.48 16.40
N ALA A 282 14.79 -19.29 17.33
CA ALA A 282 16.01 -20.06 17.12
C ALA A 282 15.88 -21.01 15.92
N PHE A 283 14.75 -21.73 15.82
CA PHE A 283 14.48 -22.64 14.70
C PHE A 283 14.44 -21.91 13.35
N TYR A 284 13.73 -20.78 13.26
CA TYR A 284 13.63 -20.05 11.99
C TYR A 284 14.95 -19.35 11.61
N LYS A 285 15.72 -18.84 12.58
CA LYS A 285 17.06 -18.32 12.31
C LYS A 285 17.97 -19.40 11.73
N GLU A 286 18.05 -20.56 12.38
CA GLU A 286 18.85 -21.71 11.89
C GLU A 286 18.42 -22.16 10.48
N SER A 287 17.11 -22.11 10.19
CA SER A 287 16.57 -22.58 8.91
C SER A 287 16.68 -21.56 7.77
N LEU A 288 16.56 -20.26 8.06
CA LEU A 288 16.37 -19.21 7.04
C LEU A 288 17.60 -18.33 6.84
N GLU A 289 18.38 -18.04 7.88
CA GLU A 289 19.58 -17.18 7.74
C GLU A 289 20.64 -17.77 6.79
N PRO A 290 20.89 -19.10 6.76
CA PRO A 290 21.81 -19.69 5.77
C PRO A 290 21.34 -19.53 4.31
N LEU A 291 20.06 -19.26 4.08
CA LEU A 291 19.50 -18.95 2.75
C LEU A 291 19.65 -17.45 2.39
N GLY A 292 20.17 -16.63 3.30
CA GLY A 292 20.38 -15.19 3.11
C GLY A 292 19.23 -14.32 3.57
N TYR A 293 18.28 -14.83 4.35
CA TYR A 293 17.25 -14.00 4.99
C TYR A 293 17.75 -13.44 6.32
N ALA A 294 17.19 -12.31 6.77
CA ALA A 294 17.33 -11.86 8.14
C ALA A 294 16.01 -12.07 8.88
N VAL A 295 16.00 -12.95 9.89
CA VAL A 295 14.83 -13.14 10.75
C VAL A 295 14.98 -12.20 11.95
N LEU A 296 14.07 -11.23 12.09
CA LEU A 296 14.13 -10.25 13.18
C LEU A 296 13.08 -10.55 14.23
N GLN A 297 13.51 -10.61 15.49
CA GLN A 297 12.65 -10.59 16.67
C GLN A 297 13.23 -9.66 17.72
N ASN A 298 12.64 -8.48 17.87
CA ASN A 298 13.11 -7.40 18.75
C ASN A 298 14.55 -6.94 18.40
N GLU A 299 14.86 -6.93 17.10
CA GLU A 299 16.19 -6.63 16.55
C GLU A 299 16.09 -5.60 15.43
N CYS A 300 17.22 -4.94 15.12
CA CYS A 300 17.27 -3.98 14.03
C CYS A 300 18.38 -4.27 13.01
N ILE A 301 18.10 -3.94 11.75
CA ILE A 301 19.09 -3.82 10.68
C ILE A 301 19.26 -2.34 10.37
N GLU A 302 20.49 -1.90 10.23
CA GLU A 302 20.82 -0.50 9.93
C GLU A 302 21.72 -0.44 8.69
N ASP A 303 21.37 0.46 7.77
CA ASP A 303 22.25 0.89 6.68
C ASP A 303 22.46 2.40 6.73
N ASP A 304 23.08 2.99 5.71
CA ASP A 304 23.37 4.43 5.66
C ASP A 304 22.11 5.32 5.68
N ARG A 305 20.92 4.78 5.38
CA ARG A 305 19.69 5.56 5.15
C ARG A 305 18.62 5.31 6.20
N CYS A 306 18.51 4.09 6.69
CA CYS A 306 17.44 3.71 7.61
C CYS A 306 17.87 2.70 8.68
N VAL A 307 17.13 2.74 9.78
CA VAL A 307 17.08 1.70 10.80
C VAL A 307 15.73 0.99 10.66
N ILE A 308 15.77 -0.31 10.40
CA ILE A 308 14.58 -1.17 10.34
C ILE A 308 14.57 -2.00 11.61
N TYR A 309 13.62 -1.74 12.50
CA TYR A 309 13.33 -2.55 13.67
C TYR A 309 12.23 -3.56 13.36
N GLY A 310 12.44 -4.82 13.74
CA GLY A 310 11.55 -5.91 13.39
C GLY A 310 11.29 -6.86 14.57
N GLY A 311 10.05 -7.35 14.64
CA GLY A 311 9.64 -8.42 15.55
C GLY A 311 8.13 -8.59 15.53
N THR A 312 7.60 -9.68 16.07
CA THR A 312 6.16 -9.95 16.06
C THR A 312 5.35 -8.80 16.67
N GLY A 313 5.85 -8.20 17.74
CA GLY A 313 5.18 -7.15 18.50
C GLY A 313 3.81 -7.64 18.97
N PHE A 314 3.73 -8.35 20.09
CA PHE A 314 2.45 -8.93 20.52
C PHE A 314 1.46 -7.85 20.98
N ALA A 315 0.17 -8.18 20.90
CA ALA A 315 -0.92 -7.23 21.14
C ALA A 315 -1.32 -7.13 22.62
N ALA A 316 -0.42 -6.61 23.46
CA ALA A 316 -0.72 -6.33 24.86
C ALA A 316 -1.76 -5.22 25.04
N HIS A 317 -2.05 -4.42 24.01
CA HIS A 317 -3.08 -3.38 23.99
C HIS A 317 -4.37 -3.76 23.24
N ASN A 318 -4.55 -5.03 22.89
CA ASN A 318 -5.78 -5.55 22.29
C ASN A 318 -6.30 -6.72 23.13
N GLU A 319 -7.52 -6.64 23.66
CA GLU A 319 -8.12 -7.76 24.41
C GLU A 319 -8.81 -8.80 23.50
N ARG A 320 -9.12 -8.46 22.25
CA ARG A 320 -9.94 -9.33 21.38
C ARG A 320 -9.11 -10.12 20.39
N TYR A 321 -8.14 -9.48 19.76
CA TYR A 321 -7.32 -10.03 18.69
C TYR A 321 -5.86 -10.06 19.13
N ASN A 322 -5.59 -10.84 20.18
CA ASN A 322 -4.26 -11.05 20.73
C ASN A 322 -3.85 -12.54 20.65
N ALA A 323 -2.59 -12.85 20.94
CA ALA A 323 -2.08 -14.21 20.82
C ALA A 323 -2.82 -15.20 21.74
N THR A 324 -3.23 -14.76 22.94
CA THR A 324 -3.93 -15.62 23.91
C THR A 324 -5.33 -16.05 23.50
N ASN A 325 -6.01 -15.22 22.71
CA ASN A 325 -7.34 -15.50 22.18
C ASN A 325 -7.30 -16.10 20.76
N LEU A 326 -6.10 -16.21 20.18
CA LEU A 326 -5.85 -16.75 18.85
C LEU A 326 -4.94 -17.99 18.96
N VAL A 327 -4.05 -18.18 17.98
CA VAL A 327 -3.07 -19.28 17.95
C VAL A 327 -1.67 -18.72 18.12
N CYS A 328 -0.82 -19.43 18.86
CA CYS A 328 0.58 -19.06 19.10
C CYS A 328 1.36 -20.28 19.65
N CYS A 329 2.50 -20.02 20.30
CA CYS A 329 3.26 -21.00 21.08
C CYS A 329 2.49 -21.50 22.31
N ASP A 330 2.98 -22.60 22.89
CA ASP A 330 2.35 -23.23 24.05
C ASP A 330 2.30 -22.30 25.26
N ALA A 331 3.33 -21.46 25.47
CA ALA A 331 3.36 -20.46 26.54
C ALA A 331 2.29 -19.35 26.41
N MET A 332 1.74 -19.14 25.21
CA MET A 332 0.71 -18.12 24.93
C MET A 332 -0.67 -18.72 24.64
N THR A 333 -0.82 -20.04 24.72
CA THR A 333 -2.10 -20.71 24.46
C THR A 333 -2.55 -21.51 25.68
N VAL A 334 -3.85 -21.77 25.76
CA VAL A 334 -4.43 -22.56 26.83
C VAL A 334 -4.97 -23.87 26.26
N ASP A 335 -4.77 -24.96 27.00
CA ASP A 335 -5.20 -26.30 26.60
C ASP A 335 -6.71 -26.34 26.28
N ARG A 336 -7.03 -26.94 25.14
CA ARG A 336 -8.43 -27.07 24.67
C ARG A 336 -9.27 -28.01 25.53
N GLY A 337 -8.65 -28.99 26.19
CA GLY A 337 -9.31 -29.87 27.14
C GLY A 337 -9.82 -29.09 28.35
N LEU A 338 -9.03 -28.14 28.86
CA LEU A 338 -9.42 -27.29 29.97
C LEU A 338 -10.64 -26.41 29.64
N PHE A 339 -10.72 -25.87 28.41
CA PHE A 339 -11.93 -25.19 27.94
C PHE A 339 -13.16 -26.10 27.92
N ALA A 340 -13.02 -27.33 27.44
CA ALA A 340 -14.12 -28.30 27.41
C ALA A 340 -14.58 -28.68 28.83
N MET A 341 -13.65 -28.83 29.77
CA MET A 341 -13.96 -29.13 31.17
C MET A 341 -14.70 -27.98 31.86
N ALA A 342 -14.25 -26.74 31.64
CA ALA A 342 -14.92 -25.56 32.17
C ALA A 342 -16.34 -25.40 31.59
N ALA A 343 -16.52 -25.62 30.28
CA ALA A 343 -17.83 -25.58 29.63
C ALA A 343 -18.80 -26.66 30.13
N GLN A 344 -18.28 -27.79 30.61
CA GLN A 344 -19.07 -28.86 31.23
C GLN A 344 -19.35 -28.61 32.72
N GLY A 345 -18.85 -27.51 33.30
CA GLY A 345 -19.07 -27.16 34.70
C GLY A 345 -18.33 -28.07 35.69
N LEU A 346 -17.21 -28.68 35.29
CA LEU A 346 -16.44 -29.50 36.23
C LEU A 346 -15.90 -28.66 37.40
N PRO A 347 -15.99 -29.15 38.65
CA PRO A 347 -15.49 -28.42 39.82
C PRO A 347 -14.01 -28.05 39.66
N GLY A 348 -13.68 -26.77 39.87
CA GLY A 348 -12.31 -26.25 39.79
C GLY A 348 -11.81 -25.89 38.39
N ALA A 349 -12.45 -26.40 37.32
CA ALA A 349 -12.00 -26.18 35.94
C ALA A 349 -12.09 -24.71 35.50
N GLU A 350 -13.08 -23.96 35.98
CA GLU A 350 -13.23 -22.54 35.68
C GLU A 350 -12.13 -21.69 36.34
N ALA A 351 -11.77 -22.00 37.59
CA ALA A 351 -10.69 -21.33 38.29
C ALA A 351 -9.33 -21.62 37.63
N GLU A 352 -9.09 -22.89 37.29
CA GLU A 352 -7.87 -23.31 36.58
C GLU A 352 -7.76 -22.68 35.18
N LEU A 353 -8.86 -22.60 34.44
CA LEU A 353 -8.91 -21.91 33.15
C LEU A 353 -8.58 -20.42 33.28
N LYS A 354 -9.12 -19.75 34.31
CA LYS A 354 -8.83 -18.34 34.59
C LYS A 354 -7.35 -18.12 34.88
N GLU A 355 -6.75 -18.96 35.72
CA GLU A 355 -5.32 -18.89 36.03
C GLU A 355 -4.44 -19.17 34.80
N ALA A 356 -4.80 -20.18 33.99
CA ALA A 356 -4.08 -20.51 32.76
C ALA A 356 -4.09 -19.35 31.77
N LYS A 357 -5.26 -18.72 31.56
CA LYS A 357 -5.39 -17.51 30.72
C LYS A 357 -4.55 -16.36 31.27
N ALA A 358 -4.57 -16.13 32.58
CA ALA A 358 -3.77 -15.08 33.21
C ALA A 358 -2.26 -15.30 33.02
N ARG A 359 -1.78 -16.54 33.13
CA ARG A 359 -0.37 -16.89 32.86
C ARG A 359 0.02 -16.65 31.39
N ALA A 360 -0.80 -17.13 30.46
CA ALA A 360 -0.56 -16.94 29.03
C ALA A 360 -0.54 -15.45 28.67
N ARG A 361 -1.46 -14.66 29.24
CA ARG A 361 -1.52 -13.20 29.04
C ARG A 361 -0.33 -12.48 29.65
N ALA A 362 0.11 -12.88 30.85
CA ALA A 362 1.30 -12.31 31.47
C ALA A 362 2.56 -12.53 30.61
N TYR A 363 2.70 -13.72 30.02
CA TYR A 363 3.81 -14.00 29.11
C TYR A 363 3.72 -13.18 27.81
N GLU A 364 2.54 -13.03 27.21
CA GLU A 364 2.33 -12.15 26.06
C GLU A 364 2.72 -10.70 26.37
N VAL A 365 2.25 -10.17 27.51
CA VAL A 365 2.57 -8.79 27.96
C VAL A 365 4.07 -8.60 28.14
N GLU A 366 4.77 -9.59 28.69
CA GLU A 366 6.22 -9.54 28.83
C GLU A 366 6.92 -9.52 27.46
N GLN A 367 6.46 -10.33 26.50
CA GLN A 367 7.01 -10.31 25.13
C GLN A 367 6.72 -8.98 24.41
N THR A 368 5.57 -8.35 24.65
CA THR A 368 5.29 -6.99 24.18
C THR A 368 6.22 -5.96 24.83
N ARG A 369 6.49 -6.06 26.14
CA ARG A 369 7.43 -5.17 26.84
C ARG A 369 8.81 -5.19 26.19
N LEU A 370 9.33 -6.38 25.88
CA LEU A 370 10.62 -6.53 25.18
C LEU A 370 10.60 -5.86 23.80
N PHE A 371 9.51 -6.02 23.05
CA PHE A 371 9.34 -5.35 21.77
C PHE A 371 9.33 -3.82 21.90
N VAL A 372 8.60 -3.27 22.89
CA VAL A 372 8.51 -1.83 23.15
C VAL A 372 9.89 -1.26 23.53
N GLU A 373 10.65 -1.95 24.37
CA GLU A 373 11.99 -1.50 24.79
C GLU A 373 12.97 -1.45 23.62
N GLY A 374 12.99 -2.51 22.79
CA GLY A 374 13.81 -2.52 21.58
C GLY A 374 13.38 -1.47 20.56
N TYR A 375 12.07 -1.22 20.43
CA TYR A 375 11.51 -0.18 19.57
C TYR A 375 12.03 1.20 19.98
N GLU A 376 11.92 1.56 21.27
CA GLU A 376 12.37 2.87 21.76
C GLU A 376 13.88 3.05 21.58
N ALA A 377 14.67 2.00 21.88
CA ALA A 377 16.11 2.03 21.68
C ALA A 377 16.50 2.22 20.20
N ALA A 378 15.83 1.51 19.29
CA ALA A 378 16.10 1.59 17.85
C ALA A 378 15.64 2.93 17.26
N ARG A 379 14.48 3.44 17.69
CA ARG A 379 13.96 4.77 17.29
C ARG A 379 14.90 5.88 17.73
N GLU A 380 15.35 5.85 18.98
CA GLU A 380 16.29 6.84 19.52
C GLU A 380 17.65 6.77 18.80
N ARG A 381 18.10 5.57 18.43
CA ARG A 381 19.30 5.37 17.61
C ARG A 381 19.14 5.99 16.22
N ALA A 382 18.02 5.72 15.55
CA ALA A 382 17.70 6.30 14.24
C ALA A 382 17.67 7.83 14.30
N ARG A 383 17.04 8.37 15.35
CA ARG A 383 16.98 9.80 15.62
C ARG A 383 18.36 10.43 15.76
N LYS A 384 19.23 9.87 16.61
CA LYS A 384 20.60 10.36 16.82
C LYS A 384 21.44 10.30 15.54
N ALA A 385 21.23 9.26 14.74
CA ALA A 385 21.94 9.06 13.48
C ALA A 385 21.37 9.91 12.32
N GLY A 386 20.23 10.57 12.50
CA GLY A 386 19.54 11.28 11.41
C GLY A 386 19.09 10.32 10.31
N LYS A 387 18.65 9.10 10.67
CA LYS A 387 18.25 8.04 9.73
C LYS A 387 16.76 7.77 9.81
N CYS A 388 16.15 7.39 8.68
CA CYS A 388 14.74 7.04 8.65
C CYS A 388 14.47 5.82 9.54
N PHE A 389 13.45 5.90 10.40
CA PHE A 389 13.07 4.79 11.26
C PHE A 389 11.86 4.03 10.70
N ILE A 390 12.01 2.72 10.54
CA ILE A 390 10.98 1.82 10.05
C ILE A 390 10.73 0.76 11.13
N CYS A 391 9.46 0.55 11.47
CA CYS A 391 9.02 -0.51 12.37
C CYS A 391 8.19 -1.52 11.61
N ALA A 392 8.65 -2.77 11.60
CA ALA A 392 7.98 -3.90 10.95
C ALA A 392 7.49 -4.88 12.02
N SER A 393 6.18 -4.89 12.27
CA SER A 393 5.53 -5.78 13.23
C SER A 393 4.56 -6.75 12.58
N HIS A 394 4.16 -7.82 13.27
CA HIS A 394 3.03 -8.63 12.81
C HIS A 394 1.72 -7.96 13.21
N TYR A 395 1.52 -7.71 14.51
CA TYR A 395 0.33 -7.01 14.99
C TYR A 395 0.37 -5.52 14.64
N PRO A 396 -0.80 -4.85 14.54
CA PRO A 396 -0.86 -3.40 14.42
C PRO A 396 -0.07 -2.73 15.55
N VAL A 397 0.72 -1.72 15.21
CA VAL A 397 1.62 -1.09 16.19
C VAL A 397 0.86 -0.43 17.33
N GLU A 398 -0.37 0.01 17.07
CA GLU A 398 -1.28 0.55 18.09
C GLU A 398 -1.61 -0.50 19.17
N ASP A 399 -1.72 -1.77 18.79
CA ASP A 399 -1.99 -2.88 19.70
C ASP A 399 -0.72 -3.28 20.50
N CYS A 400 0.46 -2.86 20.05
CA CYS A 400 1.75 -3.14 20.69
C CYS A 400 2.23 -2.00 21.59
N LEU A 401 2.13 -0.76 21.12
CA LEU A 401 2.68 0.44 21.78
C LEU A 401 1.61 1.27 22.51
N GLY A 402 0.33 1.05 22.20
CA GLY A 402 -0.77 1.92 22.64
C GLY A 402 -0.77 3.31 22.00
N ARG A 403 0.10 3.55 20.99
CA ARG A 403 0.26 4.86 20.32
C ARG A 403 0.83 4.72 18.91
N ILE A 404 0.77 5.83 18.16
CA ILE A 404 1.44 5.99 16.87
C ILE A 404 2.39 7.18 16.97
N ASP A 405 3.67 6.94 16.70
CA ASP A 405 4.67 7.99 16.63
C ASP A 405 4.84 8.55 15.21
N ARG A 406 4.89 9.89 15.07
CA ARG A 406 4.85 10.60 13.78
C ARG A 406 6.15 10.48 12.96
N ASP A 407 7.25 10.18 13.61
CA ASP A 407 8.62 10.07 13.09
C ASP A 407 8.99 8.63 12.67
N ALA A 408 8.02 7.71 12.66
CA ALA A 408 8.20 6.31 12.29
C ALA A 408 7.33 5.91 11.08
N VAL A 409 7.82 4.96 10.31
CA VAL A 409 7.06 4.30 9.23
C VAL A 409 6.73 2.87 9.66
N TYR A 410 5.45 2.53 9.70
CA TYR A 410 4.98 1.24 10.21
C TYR A 410 4.58 0.29 9.09
N PHE A 411 4.91 -0.98 9.27
CA PHE A 411 4.45 -2.10 8.47
C PHE A 411 3.83 -3.16 9.38
N SER A 412 2.63 -3.66 9.03
CA SER A 412 1.99 -4.73 9.81
C SER A 412 1.13 -5.70 8.98
N GLY A 413 0.87 -6.88 9.55
CA GLY A 413 -0.08 -7.90 9.09
C GLY A 413 -1.23 -8.06 10.09
N HIS A 414 -1.71 -9.28 10.33
CA HIS A 414 -2.62 -9.70 11.40
C HIS A 414 -4.12 -9.44 11.22
N THR A 415 -4.53 -8.26 10.76
CA THR A 415 -5.98 -7.92 10.77
C THR A 415 -6.78 -8.60 9.65
N HIS A 416 -6.08 -9.16 8.65
CA HIS A 416 -6.61 -9.60 7.35
C HIS A 416 -7.40 -8.51 6.62
N GLN A 417 -7.18 -7.25 7.00
CA GLN A 417 -7.89 -6.09 6.48
C GLN A 417 -6.87 -5.09 5.98
N ASN A 418 -6.78 -5.00 4.66
CA ASN A 418 -5.84 -4.09 4.01
C ASN A 418 -6.14 -2.63 4.38
N ARG A 419 -5.16 -1.98 5.04
CA ARG A 419 -5.21 -0.57 5.42
C ARG A 419 -3.91 0.12 5.00
N TYR A 420 -4.05 1.28 4.37
CA TYR A 420 -2.94 2.20 4.14
C TYR A 420 -3.36 3.58 4.66
N LEU A 421 -2.49 4.19 5.48
CA LEU A 421 -2.70 5.53 6.02
C LEU A 421 -1.41 6.33 5.84
N ARG A 422 -1.55 7.53 5.25
CA ARG A 422 -0.49 8.54 5.25
C ARG A 422 -1.11 9.89 5.58
N SER A 423 -0.69 10.46 6.70
CA SER A 423 -1.13 11.75 7.22
C SER A 423 0.03 12.43 7.94
N GLU A 424 -0.12 13.70 8.31
CA GLU A 424 0.86 14.45 9.12
C GLU A 424 1.26 13.76 10.44
N ASN A 425 0.44 12.82 10.90
CA ASN A 425 0.63 12.18 12.21
C ASN A 425 1.05 10.71 12.12
N ALA A 426 0.98 10.09 10.93
CA ALA A 426 1.15 8.64 10.82
C ALA A 426 1.43 8.19 9.39
N VAL A 427 2.33 7.20 9.25
CA VAL A 427 2.48 6.39 8.02
C VAL A 427 2.42 4.91 8.36
N ILE A 428 1.37 4.26 7.88
CA ILE A 428 1.07 2.86 8.15
C ILE A 428 0.82 2.13 6.84
N TYR A 429 1.61 1.08 6.61
CA TYR A 429 1.48 0.09 5.56
C TYR A 429 0.99 -1.23 6.19
N ALA A 430 -0.33 -1.34 6.36
CA ALA A 430 -1.00 -2.55 6.85
C ALA A 430 -1.85 -3.20 5.74
N ASP A 431 -1.42 -3.05 4.48
CA ASP A 431 -2.02 -3.68 3.31
C ASP A 431 -1.13 -4.78 2.74
N ASN A 432 -1.55 -5.35 1.61
CA ASN A 432 -0.99 -6.59 1.06
C ASN A 432 -1.14 -7.83 1.94
N GLN A 433 -2.16 -7.85 2.81
CA GLN A 433 -2.63 -9.01 3.56
C GLN A 433 -3.42 -9.94 2.63
N VAL A 434 -2.81 -11.08 2.27
CA VAL A 434 -3.29 -11.99 1.23
C VAL A 434 -4.10 -13.16 1.81
N GLY A 435 -4.07 -13.38 3.12
CA GLY A 435 -4.90 -14.39 3.80
C GLY A 435 -6.43 -14.15 3.74
N TYR A 436 -7.20 -15.24 3.84
CA TYR A 436 -8.66 -15.24 4.10
C TYR A 436 -9.58 -14.47 3.12
N HIS A 437 -9.59 -14.84 1.84
CA HIS A 437 -10.57 -14.32 0.89
C HIS A 437 -11.99 -14.87 1.16
N LYS A 438 -12.78 -14.13 1.95
CA LYS A 438 -14.16 -14.50 2.37
C LYS A 438 -15.17 -14.61 1.21
N ARG A 439 -14.84 -14.26 -0.04
CA ARG A 439 -15.76 -14.25 -1.20
C ARG A 439 -15.15 -14.68 -2.54
N GLY A 440 -14.19 -15.62 -2.54
CA GLY A 440 -13.70 -16.24 -3.78
C GLY A 440 -12.86 -15.34 -4.72
N GLY A 441 -12.40 -14.17 -4.27
CA GLY A 441 -11.74 -13.16 -5.10
C GLY A 441 -10.23 -13.33 -5.33
N PHE A 442 -9.60 -14.40 -4.85
CA PHE A 442 -8.16 -14.63 -5.01
C PHE A 442 -7.80 -14.90 -6.47
N ASP A 443 -6.94 -14.06 -7.06
CA ASP A 443 -6.19 -14.40 -8.26
C ASP A 443 -4.70 -14.49 -7.87
N PRO A 444 -4.14 -15.71 -7.81
CA PRO A 444 -2.72 -15.95 -7.54
C PRO A 444 -1.76 -15.02 -8.29
N ARG A 445 -2.09 -14.63 -9.53
CA ARG A 445 -1.19 -13.83 -10.36
C ARG A 445 -1.06 -12.38 -9.90
N TRP A 446 -2.09 -11.85 -9.24
CA TRP A 446 -2.17 -10.45 -8.83
C TRP A 446 -2.08 -10.25 -7.33
N ASP A 447 -2.70 -11.15 -6.57
CA ASP A 447 -2.82 -10.99 -5.12
C ASP A 447 -1.59 -11.54 -4.39
N MET A 448 -0.86 -12.51 -4.97
CA MET A 448 0.38 -13.07 -4.41
C MET A 448 1.62 -12.38 -4.99
N ARG A 449 1.76 -11.08 -4.73
CA ARG A 449 2.82 -10.20 -5.25
C ARG A 449 3.35 -9.30 -4.15
N PHE A 450 4.58 -8.82 -4.30
CA PHE A 450 5.04 -7.73 -3.46
C PHE A 450 4.33 -6.43 -3.81
N LYS A 451 3.92 -5.69 -2.79
CA LYS A 451 3.61 -4.27 -2.91
C LYS A 451 4.84 -3.45 -2.60
N ARG A 452 4.90 -2.24 -3.16
CA ARG A 452 5.97 -1.29 -2.88
C ARG A 452 5.56 -0.30 -1.80
N ALA A 453 6.52 0.22 -1.05
CA ALA A 453 6.37 1.34 -0.14
C ALA A 453 7.61 2.25 -0.27
N THR A 454 7.45 3.52 0.11
CA THR A 454 8.55 4.49 0.10
C THR A 454 8.47 5.32 1.36
N THR A 455 9.57 5.44 2.09
CA THR A 455 9.62 6.22 3.32
C THR A 455 9.67 7.74 3.10
N GLY A 456 10.02 8.18 1.87
CA GLY A 456 10.08 9.61 1.50
C GLY A 456 8.75 10.21 1.02
N CYS A 457 8.81 11.40 0.43
CA CYS A 457 7.65 12.12 -0.13
C CYS A 457 6.93 11.28 -1.18
N ALA A 458 5.63 11.06 -1.01
CA ALA A 458 4.80 10.63 -2.12
C ALA A 458 4.63 11.85 -3.05
N ARG A 459 5.00 11.71 -4.32
CA ARG A 459 4.79 12.78 -5.30
C ARG A 459 3.44 12.58 -5.95
N ASN A 460 2.71 13.68 -6.15
CA ASN A 460 1.58 13.67 -7.05
C ASN A 460 2.10 13.39 -8.47
N PRO A 461 1.69 12.30 -9.13
CA PRO A 461 2.16 11.97 -10.49
C PRO A 461 1.73 13.01 -11.53
N TYR A 462 0.80 13.90 -11.18
CA TYR A 462 0.24 14.94 -12.04
C TYR A 462 0.62 16.35 -11.58
N ALA A 463 1.62 16.50 -10.68
CA ALA A 463 2.04 17.80 -10.16
C ALA A 463 2.46 18.76 -11.28
N ASP A 464 3.36 18.29 -12.16
CA ASP A 464 3.99 19.10 -13.20
C ASP A 464 3.12 19.32 -14.44
N LEU A 465 1.92 18.73 -14.49
CA LEU A 465 0.96 18.96 -15.57
C LEU A 465 0.32 20.33 -15.43
N ALA A 466 0.09 21.03 -16.52
CA ALA A 466 -0.80 22.19 -16.52
C ALA A 466 -2.27 21.72 -16.29
N ASP A 467 -3.18 22.66 -16.12
CA ASP A 467 -4.61 22.34 -16.13
C ASP A 467 -5.02 21.86 -17.54
N GLY A 468 -5.83 20.80 -17.57
CA GLY A 468 -6.25 20.13 -18.80
C GLY A 468 -6.66 18.67 -18.59
N CYS A 469 -6.88 17.97 -19.71
CA CYS A 469 -7.23 16.55 -19.75
C CYS A 469 -6.08 15.73 -20.38
N TYR A 470 -5.63 14.70 -19.67
CA TYR A 470 -4.48 13.87 -20.05
C TYR A 470 -4.81 12.39 -20.00
N SER A 471 -4.28 11.60 -20.93
CA SER A 471 -4.27 10.14 -20.80
C SER A 471 -3.40 9.74 -19.62
N THR A 472 -3.79 8.71 -18.90
CA THR A 472 -3.06 8.19 -17.73
C THR A 472 -3.16 6.66 -17.66
N THR A 473 -2.39 6.06 -16.75
CA THR A 473 -2.34 4.62 -16.52
C THR A 473 -2.93 4.23 -15.17
N ALA A 474 -3.30 2.95 -15.03
CA ALA A 474 -3.70 2.40 -13.74
C ALA A 474 -2.62 2.58 -12.65
N ASP A 475 -1.33 2.53 -13.01
CA ASP A 475 -0.22 2.68 -12.07
C ASP A 475 -0.03 4.14 -11.60
N GLU A 476 -0.18 5.11 -12.49
CA GLU A 476 -0.18 6.53 -12.12
C GLU A 476 -1.37 6.85 -11.21
N TYR A 477 -2.56 6.34 -11.54
CA TYR A 477 -3.74 6.47 -10.68
C TYR A 477 -3.52 5.87 -9.27
N LEU A 478 -2.95 4.67 -9.19
CA LEU A 478 -2.63 4.05 -7.89
C LEU A 478 -1.54 4.83 -7.14
N SER A 479 -0.60 5.45 -7.86
CA SER A 479 0.40 6.35 -7.29
C SER A 479 -0.22 7.64 -6.76
N PHE A 480 -1.24 8.18 -7.42
CA PHE A 480 -2.03 9.30 -6.92
C PHE A 480 -2.79 8.93 -5.65
N TYR A 481 -3.40 7.74 -5.56
CA TYR A 481 -4.04 7.28 -4.32
C TYR A 481 -3.04 7.19 -3.15
N ARG A 482 -1.82 6.73 -3.43
CA ARG A 482 -0.74 6.73 -2.44
C ARG A 482 -0.35 8.13 -1.99
N PHE A 483 -0.31 9.08 -2.93
CA PHE A 483 -0.04 10.50 -2.67
C PHE A 483 -1.09 11.12 -1.76
N ILE A 484 -2.38 10.95 -2.06
CA ILE A 484 -3.47 11.46 -1.22
C ILE A 484 -3.64 10.69 0.10
N GLY A 485 -2.88 9.61 0.30
CA GLY A 485 -2.83 8.83 1.53
C GLY A 485 -3.97 7.84 1.70
N GLU A 486 -4.53 7.32 0.61
CA GLU A 486 -5.69 6.42 0.63
C GLU A 486 -5.43 5.06 -0.04
N TYR A 487 -6.10 4.03 0.49
CA TYR A 487 -6.05 2.69 -0.07
C TYR A 487 -6.97 2.53 -1.28
N ALA A 488 -6.42 2.14 -2.43
CA ALA A 488 -7.17 1.90 -3.68
C ALA A 488 -7.40 0.41 -3.98
N GLY A 489 -7.25 -0.48 -3.00
CA GLY A 489 -7.24 -1.92 -3.25
C GLY A 489 -5.90 -2.44 -3.78
N THR A 490 -5.89 -3.66 -4.30
CA THR A 490 -4.72 -4.29 -4.95
C THR A 490 -4.43 -3.71 -6.34
N GLY A 491 -5.28 -2.82 -6.85
CA GLY A 491 -5.20 -2.30 -8.21
C GLY A 491 -5.75 -3.24 -9.29
N LYS A 492 -6.06 -4.50 -8.95
CA LYS A 492 -6.61 -5.52 -9.87
C LYS A 492 -7.82 -5.00 -10.64
N MET A 493 -8.81 -4.43 -9.93
CA MET A 493 -10.04 -3.94 -10.54
C MET A 493 -9.79 -2.80 -11.53
N ILE A 494 -8.95 -1.81 -11.18
CA ILE A 494 -8.69 -0.69 -12.09
C ILE A 494 -7.88 -1.14 -13.31
N ARG A 495 -6.87 -2.02 -13.14
CA ARG A 495 -6.11 -2.59 -14.26
C ARG A 495 -7.01 -3.32 -15.25
N GLN A 496 -7.91 -4.18 -14.75
CA GLN A 496 -8.89 -4.89 -15.60
C GLN A 496 -9.83 -3.95 -16.35
N ARG A 497 -10.17 -2.79 -15.76
CA ARG A 497 -10.99 -1.79 -16.45
C ARG A 497 -10.18 -1.08 -17.55
N CYS A 498 -8.90 -0.77 -17.29
CA CYS A 498 -8.00 -0.18 -18.27
C CYS A 498 -7.66 -1.12 -19.44
N GLU A 499 -7.81 -2.44 -19.30
CA GLU A 499 -7.67 -3.38 -20.43
C GLU A 499 -8.70 -3.15 -21.55
N LYS A 500 -9.85 -2.53 -21.22
CA LYS A 500 -10.98 -2.34 -22.15
C LYS A 500 -11.36 -0.87 -22.37
N ASN A 501 -10.73 0.05 -21.66
CA ASN A 501 -11.11 1.47 -21.64
C ASN A 501 -9.86 2.34 -21.48
N ASP A 502 -9.85 3.49 -22.13
CA ASP A 502 -8.78 4.47 -22.01
C ASP A 502 -9.00 5.32 -20.76
N MET A 503 -7.98 5.38 -19.90
CA MET A 503 -8.04 6.14 -18.65
C MET A 503 -7.51 7.55 -18.84
N HIS A 504 -8.25 8.51 -18.30
CA HIS A 504 -7.94 9.93 -18.38
C HIS A 504 -7.98 10.56 -16.99
N VAL A 505 -7.13 11.56 -16.78
CA VAL A 505 -7.17 12.47 -15.65
C VAL A 505 -7.49 13.87 -16.15
N ILE A 506 -8.46 14.51 -15.53
CA ILE A 506 -8.71 15.95 -15.67
C ILE A 506 -8.11 16.63 -14.45
N LYS A 507 -7.21 17.58 -14.68
CA LYS A 507 -6.63 18.47 -13.68
C LYS A 507 -7.15 19.87 -13.95
N SER A 508 -7.74 20.52 -12.95
CA SER A 508 -8.14 21.93 -13.07
C SER A 508 -8.14 22.59 -11.69
N ASN A 509 -7.47 23.73 -11.55
CA ASN A 509 -7.41 24.50 -10.30
C ASN A 509 -7.01 23.66 -9.08
N GLY A 510 -6.09 22.71 -9.25
CA GLY A 510 -5.65 21.79 -8.20
C GLY A 510 -6.63 20.66 -7.85
N TYR A 511 -7.77 20.55 -8.54
CA TYR A 511 -8.71 19.43 -8.43
C TYR A 511 -8.46 18.37 -9.50
N TYR A 512 -8.72 17.12 -9.15
CA TYR A 512 -8.48 15.95 -10.00
C TYR A 512 -9.75 15.12 -10.21
N GLY A 513 -10.01 14.70 -11.44
CA GLY A 513 -11.07 13.73 -11.77
C GLY A 513 -10.54 12.62 -12.67
N PHE A 514 -10.87 11.37 -12.35
CA PHE A 514 -10.41 10.22 -13.13
C PHE A 514 -11.55 9.55 -13.87
N PHE A 515 -11.38 9.39 -15.17
CA PHE A 515 -12.42 8.88 -16.06
C PHE A 515 -11.90 7.72 -16.91
N LEU A 516 -12.79 6.78 -17.20
CA LEU A 516 -12.57 5.72 -18.17
C LEU A 516 -13.52 5.95 -19.34
N VAL A 517 -12.94 5.95 -20.54
CA VAL A 517 -13.66 6.11 -21.80
C VAL A 517 -13.59 4.79 -22.55
N GLY A 518 -14.73 4.27 -22.97
CA GLY A 518 -14.78 3.06 -23.79
C GLY A 518 -16.04 3.00 -24.65
N GLU A 519 -16.32 1.83 -25.21
CA GLU A 519 -17.45 1.63 -26.14
C GLU A 519 -18.81 2.03 -25.54
N ASN A 520 -18.94 1.93 -24.22
CA ASN A 520 -20.20 2.15 -23.50
C ASN A 520 -20.38 3.56 -22.94
N GLY A 521 -19.47 4.47 -23.29
CA GLY A 521 -19.44 5.87 -22.84
C GLY A 521 -18.39 6.15 -21.76
N THR A 522 -18.50 7.30 -21.11
CA THR A 522 -17.58 7.80 -20.09
C THR A 522 -18.04 7.43 -18.67
N SER A 523 -17.11 6.97 -17.84
CA SER A 523 -17.33 6.60 -16.44
C SER A 523 -16.33 7.26 -15.51
N ILE A 524 -16.78 7.77 -14.35
CA ILE A 524 -15.89 8.25 -13.29
C ILE A 524 -15.39 7.09 -12.42
N VAL A 525 -14.16 7.21 -11.92
CA VAL A 525 -13.45 6.19 -11.14
C VAL A 525 -13.33 6.59 -9.66
N ASN A 526 -13.68 5.66 -8.75
CA ASN A 526 -13.56 5.80 -7.30
C ASN A 526 -12.98 4.51 -6.69
N GLY A 527 -11.70 4.51 -6.29
CA GLY A 527 -11.02 3.33 -5.73
C GLY A 527 -11.03 2.12 -6.68
N GLY A 528 -11.12 2.35 -8.00
CA GLY A 528 -11.31 1.32 -9.03
C GLY A 528 -12.76 0.92 -9.29
N LYS A 529 -13.72 1.26 -8.41
CA LYS A 529 -15.15 1.19 -8.76
C LYS A 529 -15.44 2.24 -9.82
N THR A 530 -16.34 1.94 -10.74
CA THR A 530 -16.67 2.82 -11.85
C THR A 530 -18.15 3.12 -11.85
N LYS A 531 -18.52 4.38 -11.98
CA LYS A 531 -19.91 4.81 -12.22
C LYS A 531 -19.97 5.45 -13.59
N ARG A 532 -20.84 4.94 -14.46
CA ARG A 532 -21.05 5.55 -15.77
C ARG A 532 -21.79 6.87 -15.60
N VAL A 533 -21.26 7.93 -16.21
CA VAL A 533 -21.73 9.31 -16.04
C VAL A 533 -22.36 9.85 -17.32
N SER A 534 -21.94 9.31 -18.47
CA SER A 534 -22.48 9.71 -19.77
C SER A 534 -22.44 8.54 -20.76
N THR A 535 -23.31 8.59 -21.77
CA THR A 535 -23.19 7.73 -22.95
C THR A 535 -22.21 8.27 -23.98
N HIS A 536 -21.77 9.53 -23.84
CA HIS A 536 -20.72 10.13 -24.67
C HIS A 536 -19.40 9.37 -24.53
N ARG A 537 -18.69 9.25 -25.65
CA ARG A 537 -17.37 8.61 -25.74
C ARG A 537 -16.24 9.64 -25.84
N ASP A 538 -16.56 10.92 -25.85
CA ASP A 538 -15.56 11.98 -25.83
C ASP A 538 -15.34 12.45 -24.39
N ILE A 539 -14.09 12.41 -23.94
CA ILE A 539 -13.71 12.91 -22.62
C ILE A 539 -13.86 14.44 -22.54
N LYS A 540 -13.80 15.14 -23.69
CA LYS A 540 -13.90 16.59 -23.76
C LYS A 540 -15.16 17.12 -23.10
N TRP A 541 -16.29 16.44 -23.24
CA TRP A 541 -17.54 16.83 -22.57
C TRP A 541 -17.40 16.86 -21.03
N ALA A 542 -16.73 15.85 -20.45
CA ALA A 542 -16.52 15.81 -19.01
C ALA A 542 -15.49 16.84 -18.55
N HIS A 543 -14.48 17.10 -19.38
CA HIS A 543 -13.47 18.15 -19.16
C HIS A 543 -14.09 19.55 -19.18
N ASP A 544 -14.85 19.89 -20.22
CA ASP A 544 -15.44 21.22 -20.41
C ASP A 544 -16.45 21.55 -19.30
N ASN A 545 -17.09 20.54 -18.70
CA ASN A 545 -18.03 20.70 -17.59
C ASN A 545 -17.41 20.45 -16.20
N PHE A 546 -16.12 20.11 -16.12
CA PHE A 546 -15.49 19.68 -14.86
C PHE A 546 -15.57 20.76 -13.78
N ASP A 547 -15.15 21.98 -14.11
CA ASP A 547 -15.11 23.11 -13.17
C ASP A 547 -16.50 23.49 -12.68
N THR A 548 -17.49 23.51 -13.58
CA THR A 548 -18.88 23.80 -13.25
C THR A 548 -19.43 22.78 -12.25
N VAL A 549 -19.19 21.49 -12.50
CA VAL A 549 -19.66 20.40 -11.64
C VAL A 549 -18.97 20.45 -10.27
N VAL A 550 -17.65 20.62 -10.23
CA VAL A 550 -16.89 20.75 -8.98
C VAL A 550 -17.39 21.96 -8.17
N SER A 551 -17.56 23.12 -8.81
CA SER A 551 -18.01 24.35 -8.13
C SER A 551 -19.41 24.19 -7.52
N LYS A 552 -20.34 23.55 -8.25
CA LYS A 552 -21.69 23.27 -7.74
C LYS A 552 -21.67 22.31 -6.56
N TYR A 553 -20.82 21.28 -6.59
CA TYR A 553 -20.68 20.37 -5.45
C TYR A 553 -20.08 21.07 -4.23
N LEU A 554 -19.02 21.85 -4.41
CA LEU A 554 -18.41 22.62 -3.33
C LEU A 554 -19.42 23.57 -2.70
N ALA A 555 -20.14 24.35 -3.50
CA ALA A 555 -21.17 25.27 -3.01
C ALA A 555 -22.30 24.55 -2.25
N ALA A 556 -22.75 23.39 -2.74
CA ALA A 556 -23.82 22.63 -2.11
C ALA A 556 -23.39 21.93 -0.81
N LEU A 557 -22.14 21.50 -0.71
CA LEU A 557 -21.64 20.70 0.41
C LEU A 557 -20.84 21.49 1.44
N ALA A 558 -20.41 22.73 1.14
CA ALA A 558 -19.62 23.55 2.06
C ALA A 558 -20.29 23.77 3.42
N PRO A 559 -21.59 24.12 3.52
CA PRO A 559 -22.23 24.31 4.83
C PRO A 559 -22.24 23.04 5.70
N LEU A 560 -22.53 21.89 5.08
CA LEU A 560 -22.43 20.59 5.75
C LEU A 560 -21.01 20.34 6.24
N ARG A 561 -20.01 20.57 5.38
CA ARG A 561 -18.61 20.28 5.68
C ARG A 561 -18.09 21.18 6.80
N GLU A 562 -18.36 22.47 6.77
CA GLU A 562 -17.99 23.42 7.83
C GLU A 562 -18.56 22.97 9.18
N ARG A 563 -19.83 22.56 9.20
CA ARG A 563 -20.46 22.05 10.41
C ARG A 563 -19.82 20.75 10.91
N GLN A 564 -19.51 19.83 10.01
CA GLN A 564 -18.80 18.59 10.35
C GLN A 564 -17.39 18.86 10.88
N GLU A 565 -16.68 19.85 10.34
CA GLU A 565 -15.34 20.23 10.81
C GLU A 565 -15.37 20.87 12.21
N GLN A 566 -16.39 21.67 12.53
CA GLN A 566 -16.62 22.17 13.89
C GLN A 566 -16.81 21.01 14.88
N VAL A 567 -17.71 20.07 14.57
CA VAL A 567 -17.97 18.88 15.42
C VAL A 567 -16.72 18.01 15.52
N SER A 568 -16.02 17.77 14.40
CA SER A 568 -14.78 16.99 14.35
C SER A 568 -13.66 17.60 15.19
N GLY A 569 -13.46 18.91 15.07
CA GLY A 569 -12.45 19.65 15.84
C GLY A 569 -12.74 19.59 17.33
N GLU A 570 -14.01 19.74 17.71
CA GLU A 570 -14.44 19.63 19.10
C GLU A 570 -14.23 18.22 19.66
N LEU A 571 -14.66 17.18 18.96
CA LEU A 571 -14.42 15.80 19.39
C LEU A 571 -12.93 15.49 19.56
N LYS A 572 -12.08 15.92 18.62
CA LYS A 572 -10.62 15.74 18.73
C LYS A 572 -10.03 16.51 19.92
N ARG A 573 -10.49 17.74 20.18
CA ARG A 573 -10.08 18.53 21.35
C ARG A 573 -10.42 17.83 22.66
N LEU A 574 -11.55 17.11 22.69
CA LEU A 574 -12.00 16.29 23.82
C LEU A 574 -11.33 14.89 23.86
N GLY A 575 -10.45 14.57 22.90
CA GLY A 575 -9.71 13.31 22.85
C GLY A 575 -10.44 12.14 22.19
N PHE A 576 -11.53 12.39 21.46
CA PHE A 576 -12.27 11.40 20.67
C PHE A 576 -11.80 11.34 19.20
N SER A 577 -12.36 10.42 18.41
CA SER A 577 -11.96 10.17 17.01
C SER A 577 -12.11 11.41 16.11
N GLY A 578 -13.32 11.97 16.05
CA GLY A 578 -13.65 13.08 15.17
C GLY A 578 -13.53 12.76 13.67
N ASN A 579 -13.55 11.48 13.28
CA ASN A 579 -13.42 11.09 11.88
C ASN A 579 -14.72 11.41 11.11
N ILE A 580 -14.60 12.10 9.96
CA ILE A 580 -15.75 12.50 9.13
C ILE A 580 -15.97 11.44 8.03
N HIS A 581 -17.17 10.88 7.94
CA HIS A 581 -17.54 9.92 6.90
C HIS A 581 -18.99 10.10 6.46
N GLY A 582 -19.21 10.52 5.20
CA GLY A 582 -20.56 10.78 4.69
C GLY A 582 -21.22 11.93 5.46
N LEU A 583 -22.35 11.68 6.12
CA LEU A 583 -23.04 12.65 6.99
C LEU A 583 -22.58 12.61 8.45
N ILE A 584 -21.73 11.67 8.85
CA ILE A 584 -21.43 11.42 10.27
C ILE A 584 -20.02 11.83 10.68
N VAL A 585 -19.87 12.14 11.96
CA VAL A 585 -18.60 12.36 12.65
C VAL A 585 -18.50 11.36 13.80
N ASP A 586 -17.46 10.53 13.79
CA ASP A 586 -17.27 9.44 14.75
C ASP A 586 -16.78 9.96 16.11
N VAL A 587 -17.43 9.56 17.20
CA VAL A 587 -16.90 9.71 18.57
C VAL A 587 -15.92 8.56 18.84
N ASN A 588 -16.37 7.34 18.62
CA ASN A 588 -15.56 6.12 18.57
C ASN A 588 -16.09 5.20 17.46
N PHE A 589 -15.69 3.92 17.43
CA PHE A 589 -16.07 3.00 16.37
C PHE A 589 -17.59 2.77 16.25
N SER A 590 -18.33 2.84 17.36
CA SER A 590 -19.76 2.51 17.40
C SER A 590 -20.66 3.69 17.76
N HIS A 591 -20.09 4.84 18.13
CA HIS A 591 -20.83 6.03 18.53
C HIS A 591 -20.54 7.17 17.56
N HIS A 592 -21.59 7.80 17.06
CA HIS A 592 -21.51 8.74 15.95
C HIS A 592 -22.42 9.94 16.18
N ILE A 593 -22.06 11.06 15.54
CA ILE A 593 -22.86 12.28 15.45
C ILE A 593 -23.18 12.53 13.98
N MET A 594 -24.45 12.42 13.59
CA MET A 594 -24.89 12.76 12.23
C MET A 594 -25.16 14.26 12.12
N VAL A 595 -24.71 14.86 11.02
CA VAL A 595 -25.01 16.25 10.66
C VAL A 595 -26.04 16.26 9.53
N ASN A 596 -27.17 16.91 9.75
CA ASN A 596 -28.19 17.09 8.72
C ASN A 596 -27.68 18.04 7.63
N PRO A 597 -27.64 17.62 6.35
CA PRO A 597 -27.20 18.50 5.27
C PRO A 597 -28.14 19.66 4.97
N ALA A 598 -29.40 19.62 5.42
CA ALA A 598 -30.38 20.68 5.16
C ALA A 598 -30.18 21.91 6.07
N ASP A 599 -29.87 21.70 7.34
CA ASP A 599 -29.84 22.75 8.36
C ASP A 599 -28.64 22.69 9.33
N GLY A 600 -27.74 21.71 9.17
CA GLY A 600 -26.56 21.53 10.03
C GLY A 600 -26.86 20.99 11.43
N SER A 601 -28.09 20.55 11.67
CA SER A 601 -28.52 20.07 12.97
C SER A 601 -28.01 18.65 13.28
N LEU A 602 -27.91 18.30 14.56
CA LEU A 602 -27.19 17.11 15.03
C LEU A 602 -28.11 16.00 15.55
N VAL A 603 -27.80 14.76 15.19
CA VAL A 603 -28.39 13.54 15.77
C VAL A 603 -27.28 12.68 16.36
N PHE A 604 -27.40 12.36 17.65
CA PHE A 604 -26.46 11.51 18.38
C PHE A 604 -26.96 10.08 18.36
N TYR A 605 -26.12 9.10 17.99
CA TYR A 605 -26.56 7.72 17.96
C TYR A 605 -25.43 6.71 18.14
N TYR A 606 -25.82 5.51 18.57
CA TYR A 606 -24.99 4.32 18.72
C TYR A 606 -25.40 3.29 17.67
N SER A 607 -24.43 2.70 16.98
CA SER A 607 -24.62 1.65 15.98
C SER A 607 -23.55 0.57 16.15
N PRO A 608 -23.83 -0.49 16.93
CA PRO A 608 -22.90 -1.60 17.11
C PRO A 608 -22.80 -2.48 15.86
N GLU A 609 -23.89 -2.54 15.10
CA GLU A 609 -24.03 -3.33 13.90
C GLU A 609 -24.64 -2.49 12.78
N TYR A 610 -24.18 -2.75 11.56
CA TYR A 610 -24.59 -1.99 10.39
C TYR A 610 -26.09 -2.15 10.15
N GLY A 611 -26.83 -1.03 10.23
CA GLY A 611 -28.29 -1.00 10.08
C GLY A 611 -29.09 -1.07 11.38
N TRP A 612 -28.43 -1.13 12.53
CA TRP A 612 -29.06 -1.05 13.86
C TRP A 612 -28.63 0.23 14.57
N VAL A 613 -29.58 1.00 15.09
CA VAL A 613 -29.31 2.30 15.71
C VAL A 613 -30.08 2.53 17.00
N GLY A 614 -29.45 3.18 17.97
CA GLY A 614 -30.09 3.77 19.14
C GLY A 614 -29.74 5.26 19.24
N THR A 615 -30.72 6.15 19.35
CA THR A 615 -30.53 7.61 19.35
C THR A 615 -30.50 8.19 20.76
N PHE A 616 -29.85 9.35 20.91
CA PHE A 616 -29.78 10.09 22.16
C PHE A 616 -30.18 11.55 21.95
N ASP A 617 -30.86 12.14 22.93
CA ASP A 617 -31.36 13.52 22.83
C ASP A 617 -30.26 14.59 23.02
N SER A 618 -29.07 14.18 23.47
CA SER A 618 -27.99 15.11 23.75
C SER A 618 -26.62 14.44 23.74
N PHE A 619 -25.57 15.24 23.54
CA PHE A 619 -24.19 14.78 23.63
C PHE A 619 -23.84 14.19 25.02
N PRO A 620 -24.28 14.77 26.16
CA PRO A 620 -24.09 14.13 27.46
C PRO A 620 -24.65 12.71 27.57
N LYS A 621 -25.89 12.48 27.10
CA LYS A 621 -26.49 11.13 27.11
C LYS A 621 -25.71 10.15 26.23
N LEU A 622 -25.20 10.62 25.08
CA LEU A 622 -24.32 9.81 24.23
C LEU A 622 -23.03 9.42 25.00
N LEU A 623 -22.40 10.37 25.69
CA LEU A 623 -21.17 10.11 26.45
C LEU A 623 -21.38 9.22 27.67
N GLU A 624 -22.52 9.33 28.36
CA GLU A 624 -22.92 8.38 29.40
C GLU A 624 -22.98 6.96 28.83
N HIS A 625 -23.57 6.77 27.65
CA HIS A 625 -23.58 5.46 27.00
C HIS A 625 -22.18 5.00 26.54
N VAL A 626 -21.33 5.91 26.07
CA VAL A 626 -19.93 5.59 25.78
C VAL A 626 -19.25 5.07 27.05
N LYS A 627 -19.41 5.76 28.18
CA LYS A 627 -18.87 5.37 29.48
C LYS A 627 -19.40 4.02 29.94
N ASP A 628 -20.72 3.81 29.89
CA ASP A 628 -21.37 2.57 30.31
C ASP A 628 -20.96 1.39 29.41
N SER A 629 -20.92 1.59 28.09
CA SER A 629 -20.52 0.55 27.14
C SER A 629 -19.05 0.15 27.33
N GLU A 630 -18.15 1.12 27.56
CA GLU A 630 -16.76 0.81 27.88
C GLU A 630 -16.59 0.24 29.29
N GLN A 631 -17.38 0.67 30.28
CA GLN A 631 -17.37 0.10 31.62
C GLN A 631 -17.89 -1.34 31.63
N LEU A 632 -18.92 -1.67 30.85
CA LEU A 632 -19.36 -3.05 30.62
C LEU A 632 -18.24 -3.90 30.01
N HIS A 633 -17.46 -3.32 29.08
CA HIS A 633 -16.27 -3.98 28.54
C HIS A 633 -15.15 -4.15 29.61
N ILE A 634 -14.97 -3.18 30.51
CA ILE A 634 -14.06 -3.25 31.67
C ILE A 634 -14.53 -4.29 32.70
N ASP A 635 -15.81 -4.34 33.04
CA ASP A 635 -16.36 -5.24 34.06
C ASP A 635 -16.34 -6.70 33.60
N MET A 636 -16.56 -6.92 32.30
CA MET A 636 -16.42 -8.23 31.66
C MET A 636 -14.95 -8.66 31.51
N ASN A 637 -14.01 -7.70 31.53
CA ASN A 637 -12.57 -7.96 31.47
C ASN A 637 -11.77 -6.85 32.19
N PRO A 638 -11.47 -6.99 33.49
CA PRO A 638 -10.84 -5.95 34.32
C PRO A 638 -9.48 -5.44 33.83
N LEU A 639 -8.83 -6.16 32.91
CA LEU A 639 -7.57 -5.76 32.27
C LEU A 639 -7.76 -4.71 31.15
N TYR A 640 -8.99 -4.54 30.63
CA TYR A 640 -9.34 -3.54 29.61
C TYR A 640 -9.15 -2.09 30.11
N ALA A 641 -9.25 -1.87 31.42
CA ALA A 641 -9.01 -0.56 32.07
C ALA A 641 -7.58 -0.03 31.89
N LEU A 642 -6.59 -0.90 31.59
CA LEU A 642 -5.21 -0.49 31.32
C LEU A 642 -4.96 -0.03 29.87
N GLN A 643 -5.89 -0.32 28.94
CA GLN A 643 -5.75 -0.04 27.50
C GLN A 643 -6.64 1.09 26.99
N ALA A 644 -7.85 1.24 27.53
CA ALA A 644 -8.80 2.28 27.11
C ALA A 644 -8.28 3.71 27.38
N GLY A 645 -7.17 3.82 28.14
CA GLY A 645 -6.92 4.98 28.95
C GLY A 645 -8.03 5.12 29.99
N ASP A 646 -8.05 6.22 30.70
CA ASP A 646 -9.15 6.51 31.61
C ASP A 646 -10.34 7.05 30.81
N THR A 647 -10.99 6.22 29.96
CA THR A 647 -12.17 6.64 29.17
C THR A 647 -13.28 7.19 30.08
N PRO A 648 -13.60 6.58 31.23
CA PRO A 648 -14.47 7.19 32.22
C PRO A 648 -14.08 8.63 32.56
N THR A 649 -12.81 8.87 32.93
CA THR A 649 -12.32 10.23 33.19
C THR A 649 -12.28 11.12 31.95
N ARG A 650 -12.00 10.58 30.75
CA ARG A 650 -12.07 11.36 29.50
C ARG A 650 -13.49 11.81 29.22
N CYS A 651 -14.48 10.94 29.40
CA CYS A 651 -15.89 11.28 29.30
C CYS A 651 -16.26 12.34 30.35
N ASP A 652 -15.83 12.17 31.60
CA ASP A 652 -16.10 13.13 32.67
C ASP A 652 -15.47 14.51 32.37
N VAL A 653 -14.20 14.54 31.95
CA VAL A 653 -13.50 15.76 31.51
C VAL A 653 -14.18 16.38 30.29
N ALA A 654 -14.69 15.55 29.36
CA ALA A 654 -15.39 16.04 28.18
C ALA A 654 -16.75 16.67 28.54
N LEU A 655 -17.51 16.07 29.45
CA LEU A 655 -18.77 16.61 29.96
C LEU A 655 -18.59 17.98 30.64
N GLU A 656 -17.44 18.23 31.28
CA GLU A 656 -17.13 19.53 31.88
C GLU A 656 -16.69 20.60 30.87
N ARG A 657 -16.17 20.20 29.71
CA ARG A 657 -15.41 21.09 28.82
C ARG A 657 -15.99 21.25 27.43
N TYR A 658 -17.01 20.48 27.07
CA TYR A 658 -17.56 20.51 25.72
C TYR A 658 -18.23 21.86 25.41
N ASP A 659 -18.13 22.29 24.16
CA ASP A 659 -18.83 23.47 23.68
C ASP A 659 -20.29 23.11 23.34
N ALA A 660 -21.20 23.54 24.21
CA ALA A 660 -22.64 23.30 24.06
C ALA A 660 -23.25 23.96 22.81
N GLY A 661 -22.63 25.02 22.28
CA GLY A 661 -23.05 25.64 21.02
C GLY A 661 -22.63 24.81 19.81
N VAL A 662 -21.43 24.22 19.84
CA VAL A 662 -20.96 23.30 18.79
C VAL A 662 -21.77 22.00 18.80
N LEU A 663 -22.05 21.43 19.98
CA LEU A 663 -22.73 20.14 20.13
C LEU A 663 -24.21 20.28 20.56
N ALA A 664 -24.87 21.37 20.16
CA ALA A 664 -26.28 21.59 20.46
C ALA A 664 -27.17 20.52 19.79
N PRO A 665 -28.11 19.89 20.53
CA PRO A 665 -29.05 18.93 19.98
C PRO A 665 -30.10 19.59 19.08
N SER A 666 -30.66 18.80 18.15
CA SER A 666 -31.75 19.19 17.26
C SER A 666 -33.07 18.52 17.65
N PRO A 667 -34.25 19.08 17.29
CA PRO A 667 -35.47 18.28 17.19
C PRO A 667 -35.23 17.13 16.21
N SER A 668 -35.32 15.90 16.73
CA SER A 668 -35.04 14.62 16.05
C SER A 668 -35.26 14.64 14.52
N MET A 669 -34.18 14.47 13.76
CA MET A 669 -34.27 13.95 12.40
C MET A 669 -34.51 12.44 12.51
N ALA A 670 -35.71 11.99 12.14
CA ALA A 670 -36.00 10.55 12.13
C ALA A 670 -35.05 9.81 11.17
N LEU A 671 -34.20 8.93 11.72
CA LEU A 671 -33.57 7.87 10.94
C LEU A 671 -34.71 6.95 10.47
N ALA A 672 -35.08 7.03 9.20
CA ALA A 672 -36.28 6.36 8.69
C ALA A 672 -36.23 4.84 8.98
N PRO A 673 -37.18 4.29 9.77
CA PRO A 673 -37.26 2.85 10.02
C PRO A 673 -37.62 2.11 8.73
N ALA A 674 -37.23 0.84 8.63
CA ALA A 674 -37.46 0.03 7.43
C ALA A 674 -38.94 -0.31 7.14
N SER A 675 -39.91 0.11 7.98
CA SER A 675 -41.35 -0.17 7.80
C SER A 675 -42.24 1.08 7.94
N ILE A 676 -43.27 1.16 7.08
CA ILE A 676 -44.26 2.28 7.01
C ILE A 676 -45.15 2.37 8.27
N GLU A 677 -45.15 1.38 9.16
CA GLU A 677 -45.92 1.39 10.42
C GLU A 677 -45.12 1.82 11.66
N GLY A 678 -43.86 2.26 11.51
CA GLY A 678 -42.98 2.59 12.65
C GLY A 678 -43.00 4.05 13.13
N VAL A 679 -43.92 4.90 12.65
CA VAL A 679 -43.89 6.35 12.93
C VAL A 679 -44.13 6.69 14.41
N GLU A 680 -44.75 5.80 15.19
CA GLU A 680 -45.04 6.05 16.62
C GLU A 680 -43.89 5.72 17.58
N VAL A 681 -42.76 5.15 17.13
CA VAL A 681 -41.74 4.60 18.05
C VAL A 681 -40.60 5.58 18.39
N LEU A 682 -40.37 6.63 17.60
CA LEU A 682 -39.24 7.54 17.83
C LEU A 682 -39.49 8.60 18.92
N GLU A 683 -40.73 8.84 19.34
CA GLU A 683 -41.04 9.81 20.41
C GLU A 683 -40.91 9.24 21.83
N LYS A 684 -40.51 7.96 21.99
CA LYS A 684 -40.41 7.30 23.31
C LYS A 684 -39.12 6.50 23.56
N SER A 685 -38.13 6.53 22.67
CA SER A 685 -36.93 5.70 22.81
C SER A 685 -35.74 6.46 23.43
N GLU A 686 -35.87 6.87 24.68
CA GLU A 686 -34.68 7.00 25.54
C GLU A 686 -34.32 5.61 26.06
N GLY A 687 -33.09 5.11 25.92
CA GLY A 687 -32.78 3.81 26.52
C GLY A 687 -31.36 3.29 26.43
N ARG A 688 -30.91 2.76 27.58
CA ARG A 688 -29.58 2.23 27.90
C ARG A 688 -29.41 0.72 27.60
N ASP A 689 -30.34 0.10 26.88
CA ASP A 689 -30.41 -1.37 26.69
C ASP A 689 -30.38 -1.77 25.20
N LEU A 690 -29.67 -2.87 24.91
CA LEU A 690 -29.59 -3.55 23.60
C LEU A 690 -30.97 -3.87 22.97
N ASP A 691 -32.03 -3.99 23.78
CA ASP A 691 -33.41 -4.30 23.35
C ASP A 691 -34.14 -3.11 22.68
N ARG A 692 -33.50 -1.95 22.53
CA ARG A 692 -34.11 -0.72 21.99
C ARG A 692 -33.51 -0.24 20.66
N LEU A 693 -32.63 -1.03 20.05
CA LEU A 693 -32.08 -0.73 18.72
C LEU A 693 -33.18 -0.85 17.65
N VAL A 694 -33.24 0.14 16.76
CA VAL A 694 -34.17 0.18 15.63
C VAL A 694 -33.42 -0.20 14.35
N ASN A 695 -34.06 -1.01 13.51
CA ASN A 695 -33.55 -1.32 12.18
C ASN A 695 -33.93 -0.21 11.18
N VAL A 696 -32.94 0.28 10.43
CA VAL A 696 -33.09 1.43 9.52
C VAL A 696 -32.97 1.06 8.05
N ASP A 697 -33.65 1.81 7.19
CA ASP A 697 -33.57 1.62 5.74
C ASP A 697 -32.18 2.02 5.22
N LEU A 698 -31.47 1.05 4.64
CA LEU A 698 -30.13 1.21 4.07
C LEU A 698 -30.13 1.63 2.60
N GLU A 699 -31.26 1.51 1.93
CA GLU A 699 -31.43 1.79 0.51
C GLU A 699 -31.96 3.20 0.26
N HIS A 700 -32.68 3.78 1.23
CA HIS A 700 -33.25 5.13 1.15
C HIS A 700 -32.82 6.04 2.33
N GLY A 701 -33.38 7.24 2.39
CA GLY A 701 -33.18 8.17 3.51
C GLY A 701 -31.74 8.62 3.77
N ALA A 702 -31.43 8.88 5.04
CA ALA A 702 -30.16 9.46 5.49
C ALA A 702 -28.95 8.54 5.21
N TYR A 703 -29.10 7.22 5.28
CA TYR A 703 -28.01 6.28 4.98
C TYR A 703 -27.64 6.30 3.50
N LYS A 704 -28.64 6.27 2.60
CA LYS A 704 -28.40 6.43 1.17
C LYS A 704 -27.73 7.76 0.86
N LEU A 705 -28.23 8.85 1.44
CA LEU A 705 -27.68 10.18 1.25
C LEU A 705 -26.24 10.27 1.75
N SER A 706 -25.95 9.72 2.94
CA SER A 706 -24.61 9.62 3.50
C SER A 706 -23.64 8.87 2.58
N ARG A 707 -24.08 7.74 2.01
CA ARG A 707 -23.31 6.97 1.04
C ARG A 707 -23.03 7.74 -0.26
N ASP A 708 -24.01 8.51 -0.74
CA ASP A 708 -23.89 9.33 -1.96
C ASP A 708 -22.98 10.55 -1.75
N VAL A 709 -22.99 11.15 -0.54
CA VAL A 709 -22.15 12.30 -0.16
C VAL A 709 -20.71 11.90 0.18
N ALA A 710 -20.50 10.73 0.77
CA ALA A 710 -19.18 10.24 1.19
C ALA A 710 -18.06 10.34 0.11
N PRO A 711 -18.27 9.97 -1.17
CA PRO A 711 -17.25 10.16 -2.20
C PRO A 711 -17.00 11.63 -2.54
N LEU A 712 -18.02 12.49 -2.51
CA LEU A 712 -17.94 13.91 -2.85
C LEU A 712 -17.19 14.72 -1.78
N GLN A 713 -17.26 14.30 -0.51
CA GLN A 713 -16.50 14.90 0.60
C GLN A 713 -14.96 14.91 0.37
N ARG A 714 -14.47 14.09 -0.56
CA ARG A 714 -13.04 14.06 -0.95
C ARG A 714 -12.61 15.28 -1.77
N LEU A 715 -13.55 16.07 -2.28
CA LEU A 715 -13.26 17.39 -2.84
C LEU A 715 -12.61 18.30 -1.80
N PHE A 716 -13.14 18.35 -0.58
CA PHE A 716 -12.61 19.21 0.48
C PHE A 716 -11.34 18.68 1.13
N SER A 717 -11.23 17.36 1.33
CA SER A 717 -10.10 16.79 2.08
C SER A 717 -8.91 16.41 1.20
N LYS A 718 -9.12 16.15 -0.10
CA LYS A 718 -8.12 15.54 -1.01
C LYS A 718 -8.15 16.10 -2.44
N HIS A 719 -9.01 17.08 -2.72
CA HIS A 719 -9.18 17.74 -4.02
C HIS A 719 -9.39 16.74 -5.17
N VAL A 720 -10.15 15.66 -4.92
CA VAL A 720 -10.45 14.64 -5.93
C VAL A 720 -11.95 14.44 -6.08
N LEU A 721 -12.45 14.57 -7.30
CA LEU A 721 -13.83 14.27 -7.66
C LEU A 721 -13.98 12.75 -7.87
N ARG A 722 -14.92 12.14 -7.15
CA ARG A 722 -15.19 10.69 -7.18
C ARG A 722 -16.59 10.32 -7.62
N ASP A 723 -17.45 11.32 -7.81
CA ASP A 723 -18.75 11.17 -8.44
C ASP A 723 -19.02 12.39 -9.31
N PHE A 724 -19.69 12.19 -10.44
CA PHE A 724 -19.98 13.23 -11.43
C PHE A 724 -21.42 13.07 -11.87
N ASP A 725 -22.26 14.02 -11.46
CA ASP A 725 -23.65 14.09 -11.90
C ASP A 725 -23.75 14.95 -13.16
N ALA A 726 -24.02 14.29 -14.28
CA ALA A 726 -24.20 14.95 -15.56
C ALA A 726 -25.23 16.10 -15.50
N ARG A 727 -26.25 16.03 -14.64
CA ARG A 727 -27.27 17.09 -14.54
C ARG A 727 -26.72 18.44 -14.07
N LEU A 728 -25.52 18.46 -13.50
CA LEU A 728 -24.85 19.69 -13.08
C LEU A 728 -24.05 20.35 -14.21
N ALA A 729 -23.84 19.64 -15.33
CA ALA A 729 -23.23 20.17 -16.55
C ALA A 729 -24.09 21.29 -17.16
N GLU A 730 -23.44 22.29 -17.74
CA GLU A 730 -24.08 23.47 -18.35
C GLU A 730 -23.71 23.64 -19.83
N LEU A 731 -22.57 23.09 -20.25
CA LEU A 731 -22.13 23.13 -21.64
C LEU A 731 -22.63 21.85 -22.35
N ASP A 732 -23.64 22.02 -23.20
CA ASP A 732 -24.03 21.03 -24.19
C ASP A 732 -23.04 21.10 -25.37
N ASP A 733 -22.29 20.02 -25.61
CA ASP A 733 -21.30 19.98 -26.67
C ASP A 733 -21.99 19.87 -28.04
N GLY A 734 -21.97 20.96 -28.82
CA GLY A 734 -22.45 21.00 -30.20
C GLY A 734 -21.74 20.04 -31.16
N SER A 735 -20.62 19.43 -30.75
CA SER A 735 -19.83 18.46 -31.53
C SER A 735 -19.99 17.00 -31.09
N ALA A 736 -20.75 16.73 -30.02
CA ALA A 736 -20.94 15.38 -29.53
C ALA A 736 -21.81 14.54 -30.48
N ALA A 737 -21.43 13.26 -30.66
CA ALA A 737 -22.23 12.30 -31.42
C ALA A 737 -23.64 12.18 -30.81
N ARG A 738 -24.63 12.78 -31.48
CA ARG A 738 -26.03 12.76 -31.04
C ARG A 738 -26.65 11.39 -31.24
N ARG A 739 -27.60 11.04 -30.38
CA ARG A 739 -28.41 9.83 -30.57
C ARG A 739 -29.14 9.92 -31.91
N THR A 740 -29.21 8.81 -32.64
CA THR A 740 -29.87 8.76 -33.94
C THR A 740 -31.40 8.70 -33.85
N LYS A 741 -31.95 8.55 -32.64
CA LYS A 741 -33.39 8.41 -32.40
C LYS A 741 -33.83 9.26 -31.22
N SER A 742 -34.87 10.05 -31.46
CA SER A 742 -35.57 10.81 -30.43
C SER A 742 -36.44 9.91 -29.55
N MET A 743 -36.57 10.31 -28.30
CA MET A 743 -37.50 9.81 -27.29
C MET A 743 -38.67 10.76 -27.05
N ALA A 744 -38.68 11.93 -27.72
CA ALA A 744 -39.79 12.88 -27.64
C ALA A 744 -41.13 12.20 -27.98
N GLY A 745 -42.16 12.56 -27.22
CA GLY A 745 -43.51 12.00 -27.36
C GLY A 745 -43.71 10.61 -26.78
N ARG A 746 -42.68 9.96 -26.23
CA ARG A 746 -42.83 8.67 -25.55
C ARG A 746 -43.27 8.86 -24.10
N VAL A 747 -43.98 7.87 -23.56
CA VAL A 747 -44.44 7.85 -22.17
C VAL A 747 -43.80 6.68 -21.45
N PHE A 748 -43.26 6.94 -20.26
CA PHE A 748 -42.80 5.90 -19.34
C PHE A 748 -43.51 6.01 -18.00
N LYS A 749 -43.53 4.89 -17.28
CA LYS A 749 -43.97 4.77 -15.90
C LYS A 749 -42.73 4.59 -15.02
N ASP A 750 -42.63 5.31 -13.91
CA ASP A 750 -41.54 5.15 -12.93
C ASP A 750 -41.86 4.06 -11.88
N GLU A 751 -40.94 3.88 -10.93
CA GLU A 751 -41.03 2.87 -9.87
C GLU A 751 -42.17 3.10 -8.87
N PHE A 752 -42.65 4.34 -8.72
CA PHE A 752 -43.79 4.72 -7.89
C PHE A 752 -45.12 4.68 -8.66
N GLY A 753 -45.03 4.37 -9.94
CA GLY A 753 -46.14 4.25 -10.86
C GLY A 753 -46.68 5.55 -11.44
N MET A 754 -45.94 6.65 -11.27
CA MET A 754 -46.24 7.91 -11.93
C MET A 754 -45.88 7.83 -13.41
N MET A 755 -46.72 8.42 -14.27
CA MET A 755 -46.49 8.47 -15.71
C MET A 755 -45.85 9.79 -16.11
N TRP A 756 -44.91 9.69 -17.04
CA TRP A 756 -44.10 10.81 -17.51
C TRP A 756 -44.07 10.83 -19.03
N LEU A 757 -44.39 11.98 -19.63
CA LEU A 757 -44.29 12.24 -21.06
C LEU A 757 -42.97 12.93 -21.37
N ILE A 758 -42.19 12.44 -22.34
CA ILE A 758 -41.01 13.14 -22.82
C ILE A 758 -41.44 14.29 -23.73
N VAL A 759 -41.18 15.53 -23.31
CA VAL A 759 -41.57 16.77 -23.99
C VAL A 759 -40.40 17.51 -24.64
N GLY A 760 -39.16 17.19 -24.26
CA GLY A 760 -37.94 17.72 -24.84
C GLY A 760 -36.91 16.63 -25.08
N ASP A 761 -36.37 16.55 -26.29
CA ASP A 761 -35.24 15.68 -26.64
C ASP A 761 -34.47 16.32 -27.81
N ASP A 762 -33.27 16.83 -27.52
CA ASP A 762 -32.35 17.44 -28.48
C ASP A 762 -31.37 16.41 -29.10
N LEU A 763 -31.63 15.12 -28.86
CA LEU A 763 -30.80 13.97 -29.18
C LEU A 763 -29.50 13.87 -28.38
N GLY A 764 -29.32 14.73 -27.37
CA GLY A 764 -28.20 14.72 -26.42
C GLY A 764 -28.37 13.70 -25.29
N GLU A 765 -27.62 13.93 -24.20
CA GLU A 765 -27.62 13.10 -22.98
C GLU A 765 -28.83 13.41 -22.07
N PHE A 766 -29.57 14.49 -22.32
CA PHE A 766 -30.73 14.88 -21.51
C PHE A 766 -32.03 14.77 -22.27
N VAL A 767 -33.11 14.55 -21.53
CA VAL A 767 -34.49 14.68 -21.99
C VAL A 767 -35.31 15.40 -20.93
N ASP A 768 -36.30 16.16 -21.37
CA ASP A 768 -37.24 16.83 -20.48
C ASP A 768 -38.52 16.00 -20.40
N ALA A 769 -38.89 15.61 -19.18
CA ALA A 769 -40.06 14.81 -18.88
C ALA A 769 -41.09 15.64 -18.10
N LEU A 770 -42.36 15.48 -18.44
CA LEU A 770 -43.50 16.14 -17.81
C LEU A 770 -44.38 15.09 -17.14
N ASP A 771 -44.62 15.20 -15.84
CA ASP A 771 -45.54 14.30 -15.12
C ASP A 771 -47.01 14.64 -15.38
N GLN A 772 -47.91 13.93 -14.70
CA GLN A 772 -49.36 14.11 -14.83
C GLN A 772 -49.87 15.42 -14.22
N ASP A 773 -49.15 15.97 -13.24
CA ASP A 773 -49.49 17.17 -12.48
C ASP A 773 -48.89 18.44 -13.10
N GLY A 774 -48.05 18.29 -14.12
CA GLY A 774 -47.43 19.37 -14.86
C GLY A 774 -46.05 19.79 -14.34
N LYS A 775 -45.41 18.97 -13.51
CA LYS A 775 -44.05 19.20 -13.06
C LYS A 775 -43.06 18.69 -14.11
N GLU A 776 -42.18 19.59 -14.54
CA GLU A 776 -41.10 19.26 -15.45
C GLU A 776 -39.88 18.72 -14.69
N ARG A 777 -39.20 17.76 -15.31
CA ARG A 777 -37.98 17.16 -14.80
C ARG A 777 -37.03 16.87 -15.96
N ARG A 778 -35.83 17.45 -15.90
CA ARG A 778 -34.71 17.06 -16.78
C ARG A 778 -34.08 15.76 -16.27
N VAL A 779 -34.00 14.76 -17.14
CA VAL A 779 -33.51 13.40 -16.82
C VAL A 779 -32.41 13.02 -17.81
N THR A 780 -31.35 12.35 -17.34
CA THR A 780 -30.33 11.84 -18.26
C THR A 780 -30.83 10.58 -18.97
N VAL A 781 -30.42 10.37 -20.22
CA VAL A 781 -30.76 9.19 -21.00
C VAL A 781 -30.31 7.92 -20.28
N LEU A 782 -29.14 7.96 -19.63
CA LEU A 782 -28.67 6.86 -18.80
C LEU A 782 -29.61 6.55 -17.62
N ALA A 783 -30.05 7.59 -16.89
CA ALA A 783 -30.97 7.41 -15.76
C ALA A 783 -32.34 6.90 -16.23
N LEU A 784 -32.85 7.47 -17.33
CA LEU A 784 -34.11 7.03 -17.95
C LEU A 784 -34.03 5.57 -18.39
N ARG A 785 -32.93 5.15 -19.03
CA ARG A 785 -32.70 3.75 -19.40
C ARG A 785 -32.71 2.82 -18.19
N LYS A 786 -32.16 3.23 -17.05
CA LYS A 786 -32.20 2.42 -15.81
C LYS A 786 -33.62 2.35 -15.23
N LEU A 787 -34.32 3.49 -15.18
CA LEU A 787 -35.71 3.58 -14.71
C LEU A 787 -36.64 2.63 -15.47
N VAL A 788 -36.38 2.39 -16.76
CA VAL A 788 -37.20 1.55 -17.64
C VAL A 788 -36.58 0.18 -17.96
N ALA A 789 -35.40 -0.15 -17.44
CA ALA A 789 -34.71 -1.43 -17.68
C ALA A 789 -35.04 -2.44 -16.55
N THR A 790 -36.15 -3.14 -16.72
CA THR A 790 -36.50 -4.47 -16.16
C THR A 790 -35.67 -4.98 -14.97
N GLN A 791 -36.09 -4.62 -13.76
CA GLN A 791 -36.32 -5.51 -12.59
C GLN A 791 -37.38 -4.94 -11.59
N GLY A 792 -38.11 -3.88 -11.96
CA GLY A 792 -39.20 -3.29 -11.17
C GLY A 792 -40.39 -2.85 -12.03
N ASP A 793 -41.37 -2.14 -11.46
CA ASP A 793 -42.61 -1.70 -12.13
C ASP A 793 -42.41 -0.59 -13.20
N GLY A 794 -41.20 -0.02 -13.28
CA GLY A 794 -40.83 0.99 -14.26
C GLY A 794 -40.73 0.42 -15.69
N ARG A 795 -41.46 1.02 -16.63
CA ARG A 795 -41.50 0.56 -18.03
C ARG A 795 -41.91 1.66 -19.01
N TRP A 796 -41.49 1.53 -20.25
CA TRP A 796 -42.10 2.28 -21.35
C TRP A 796 -43.56 1.84 -21.52
N LEU A 797 -44.47 2.80 -21.50
CA LEU A 797 -45.89 2.59 -21.83
C LEU A 797 -46.12 2.73 -23.34
N THR A 798 -45.31 3.55 -24.00
CA THR A 798 -45.39 3.81 -25.44
C THR A 798 -43.98 3.97 -26.03
N LYS A 799 -43.81 3.66 -27.32
CA LYS A 799 -42.51 3.66 -28.01
C LYS A 799 -42.36 4.80 -29.02
N SER A 800 -43.43 5.54 -29.31
CA SER A 800 -43.43 6.71 -30.20
C SER A 800 -44.53 7.71 -29.83
N LEU A 801 -44.45 8.92 -30.40
CA LEU A 801 -45.52 9.91 -30.31
C LEU A 801 -46.86 9.37 -30.85
N ASP A 802 -46.85 8.69 -32.00
CA ASP A 802 -48.06 8.11 -32.60
C ASP A 802 -48.71 7.05 -31.67
N GLU A 803 -47.89 6.22 -31.03
CA GLU A 803 -48.38 5.23 -30.07
C GLU A 803 -48.95 5.91 -28.81
N THR A 804 -48.32 7.00 -28.36
CA THR A 804 -48.85 7.83 -27.26
C THR A 804 -50.18 8.45 -27.61
N GLU A 805 -50.30 9.10 -28.76
CA GLU A 805 -51.57 9.68 -29.17
C GLU A 805 -52.64 8.59 -29.30
N SER A 806 -52.34 7.45 -29.93
CA SER A 806 -53.28 6.34 -30.05
C SER A 806 -53.70 5.75 -28.69
N ALA A 807 -52.74 5.53 -27.78
CA ALA A 807 -52.99 4.93 -26.47
C ALA A 807 -53.84 5.81 -25.55
N PHE A 808 -53.75 7.14 -25.69
CA PHE A 808 -54.46 8.10 -24.85
C PHE A 808 -55.65 8.80 -25.56
N LYS A 809 -55.85 8.57 -26.87
CA LYS A 809 -57.01 9.08 -27.63
C LYS A 809 -58.31 8.44 -27.14
N GLY A 810 -59.22 9.27 -26.62
CA GLY A 810 -60.51 8.83 -26.08
C GLY A 810 -60.43 8.17 -24.68
N ARG A 811 -59.28 8.23 -24.01
CA ARG A 811 -59.09 7.80 -22.61
C ARG A 811 -58.73 8.99 -21.71
N TYR A 812 -58.55 8.75 -20.40
CA TYR A 812 -58.06 9.78 -19.49
C TYR A 812 -56.65 10.24 -19.91
N GLN A 813 -56.56 11.47 -20.39
CA GLN A 813 -55.31 12.15 -20.71
C GLN A 813 -55.04 13.21 -19.63
N PRO A 814 -53.88 13.16 -18.96
CA PRO A 814 -53.50 14.16 -17.96
C PRO A 814 -53.63 15.58 -18.52
N LYS A 815 -54.18 16.50 -17.71
CA LYS A 815 -54.48 17.87 -18.16
C LYS A 815 -53.23 18.59 -18.65
N ALA A 816 -52.10 18.37 -17.99
CA ALA A 816 -50.80 18.93 -18.35
C ALA A 816 -50.34 18.51 -19.76
N TRP A 817 -50.69 17.31 -20.23
CA TRP A 817 -50.18 16.78 -21.50
C TRP A 817 -50.97 17.27 -22.72
N ARG A 818 -52.19 17.78 -22.53
CA ARG A 818 -53.07 18.24 -23.63
C ARG A 818 -52.48 19.41 -24.42
N GLY A 819 -51.68 20.25 -23.78
CA GLY A 819 -50.95 21.35 -24.43
C GLY A 819 -49.62 20.92 -25.05
N ALA A 820 -48.93 19.93 -24.45
CA ALA A 820 -47.60 19.50 -24.89
C ALA A 820 -47.63 18.62 -26.14
N LEU A 821 -48.55 17.65 -26.24
CA LEU A 821 -48.60 16.69 -27.35
C LEU A 821 -48.78 17.31 -28.75
N PRO A 822 -49.67 18.31 -28.94
CA PRO A 822 -49.78 19.00 -30.24
C PRO A 822 -48.50 19.73 -30.64
N SER A 823 -47.77 20.31 -29.67
CA SER A 823 -46.52 21.04 -29.93
C SER A 823 -45.37 20.12 -30.36
N LEU A 824 -45.35 18.89 -29.85
CA LEU A 824 -44.38 17.87 -30.24
C LEU A 824 -44.54 17.44 -31.70
N ARG A 825 -45.79 17.34 -32.16
CA ARG A 825 -46.10 16.96 -33.55
C ARG A 825 -45.72 18.04 -34.56
N LEU A 826 -45.88 19.31 -34.20
CA LEU A 826 -45.41 20.45 -35.00
C LEU A 826 -43.89 20.46 -35.15
N ARG A 827 -43.15 20.07 -34.09
CA ARG A 827 -41.68 19.94 -34.14
C ARG A 827 -41.22 18.75 -34.99
N ASP A 828 -41.91 17.62 -34.93
CA ASP A 828 -41.60 16.42 -35.72
C ASP A 828 -41.75 16.68 -37.24
N LEU A 829 -42.75 17.49 -37.62
CA LEU A 829 -42.95 17.93 -39.01
C LEU A 829 -41.88 18.93 -39.50
N SER A 830 -41.27 19.72 -38.60
CA SER A 830 -40.20 20.67 -38.93
C SER A 830 -38.80 20.05 -39.01
N ALA A 831 -38.60 18.84 -38.48
CA ALA A 831 -37.33 18.11 -38.54
C ALA A 831 -37.17 17.27 -39.83
N GLY A 832 -38.17 17.31 -40.71
CA GLY A 832 -38.21 16.63 -42.00
C GLY A 832 -37.86 17.49 -43.22
N GLU A 833 -37.25 18.66 -43.04
CA GLU A 833 -36.67 19.50 -44.11
C GLU A 833 -35.14 19.53 -44.07
#